data_AF-A0A8S1V0I4-F1
#
_entry.id   AF-A0A8S1V0I4-F1
#
_cell.length_a   1.000
_cell.length_b   1.000
_cell.length_c   1.000
_cell.angle_alpha   90.00
_cell.angle_beta   90.00
_cell.angle_gamma   90.00
#
_symmetry.space_group_name_H-M   'P 1'
#
loop_
_entity.id
_entity.type
_entity.pdbx_description
1 polymer ?
#
loop_
_entity_poly.entity_id
_entity_poly.type
_entity_poly.pdbx_seq_one_letter_code
_entity_poly.pdbx_strand_id
1 'polypeptide(L)'
;MSYDFLLRTIMAGKQIRDDQIAFDPDCIPPDFDIARLHQKASAVGKNISQEEIANLQEARCPCCLKWTEKTTMSMKVNPLKLSFLGTGVPLFFDFIKQCITILIIMFCTSGDYNLITNIAFGTSCQKDLDDTNTSDNCDLNYITQSSLANKRLDSSLMNLQQMLNLVSIFIIIILLQYIRIQQRTILRDCDFHTTTPSDFGVKLSHIPVENAGQIKDRLTKVLNEFLEKYVPYDPKVLKYMEQKMKRKNVKKEYKIPPRIHSITLCYDISKYEELNGKKESFVKEKQKYLQKMYENYSPEDGLLQKVDGVYVDNELNEIEKNLESAKQQVKLYFDQFLDPNSEQKEFVGIAFMTFQWEADQEAFINLNRTTVWGRYFGEQTKIYLDDQNIVVDEAPEPNDISWQNLHIGNNKKIFNRVLSVILIGIQLCFTSWAIFNISKLQQELLEKENLLLKKLASLASVIIIFINYLLSYSIKKIAAFQGFSTNTGHHISIATSAGIAQFVNSALVTWLVFTLLFDENYYKDGGLIYNQTYVFISNMIIPAITAILDPSYWLKVYQRYQEEQKGKYSVCTQEQLHKLFENNEETLSDRYAGIIKTMLMTSFYASIIPLGILFSIIALTILYWVYKYQFLRRRTFKQSLSFNLSIEMTEVLEYMIPIYCFSNFWFQYTFTKGKDVSSFAIIGVVVGIVNAVLPCYELNQALFIIEDYEQMTRPYKKIEKQLDSDYSRNNPATQDQAKEKFIQSMRVNK
;
A
#
# COMPACT_ATOMS: atom_id res chain seq x y z
N MET A 1 -11.91 39.93 21.48
CA MET A 1 -11.30 39.12 22.56
C MET A 1 -11.15 37.71 21.99
N SER A 2 -9.93 37.31 21.58
CA SER A 2 -9.73 36.21 20.64
C SER A 2 -9.99 34.83 21.27
N TYR A 3 -10.59 33.94 20.49
CA TYR A 3 -10.78 32.51 20.77
C TYR A 3 -9.49 31.81 21.27
N ASP A 4 -8.33 32.33 20.84
CA ASP A 4 -6.98 31.89 21.24
C ASP A 4 -6.64 32.19 22.71
N PHE A 5 -7.29 33.15 23.36
CA PHE A 5 -7.09 33.48 24.79
C PHE A 5 -7.96 32.61 25.72
N LEU A 6 -9.16 32.23 25.26
CA LEU A 6 -10.01 31.30 26.01
C LEU A 6 -9.43 29.87 26.00
N LEU A 7 -8.81 29.47 24.87
CA LEU A 7 -8.13 28.17 24.75
C LEU A 7 -6.89 28.08 25.64
N ARG A 8 -6.09 29.15 25.76
CA ARG A 8 -4.91 29.17 26.63
C ARG A 8 -5.27 29.18 28.12
N THR A 9 -6.38 29.83 28.49
CA THR A 9 -6.81 29.90 29.90
C THR A 9 -7.56 28.63 30.35
N ILE A 10 -8.17 27.86 29.44
CA ILE A 10 -8.78 26.54 29.75
C ILE A 10 -7.73 25.41 29.72
N MET A 11 -6.64 25.56 28.96
CA MET A 11 -5.49 24.61 28.97
C MET A 11 -4.52 24.82 30.14
N ALA A 12 -4.63 25.91 30.90
CA ALA A 12 -3.83 26.16 32.08
C ALA A 12 -4.60 25.77 33.34
N GLY A 13 -4.62 24.47 33.71
CA GLY A 13 -5.22 24.11 34.99
C GLY A 13 -5.66 22.66 35.25
N LYS A 14 -5.26 21.68 34.44
CA LYS A 14 -5.26 20.28 34.89
C LYS A 14 -3.83 19.77 34.88
N GLN A 15 -3.18 19.85 36.04
CA GLN A 15 -2.12 18.90 36.37
C GLN A 15 -2.68 17.50 36.09
N ILE A 16 -2.09 16.79 35.15
CA ILE A 16 -2.16 15.32 35.16
C ILE A 16 -1.49 14.92 36.48
N ARG A 17 -2.32 14.70 37.50
CA ARG A 17 -1.87 14.08 38.75
C ARG A 17 -1.21 12.76 38.38
N ASP A 18 -0.25 12.33 39.19
CA ASP A 18 0.56 11.12 39.07
C ASP A 18 -0.23 9.78 38.92
N ASP A 19 -1.55 9.82 38.81
CA ASP A 19 -2.39 8.72 38.39
C ASP A 19 -2.40 8.70 36.85
N GLN A 20 -1.65 7.78 36.24
CA GLN A 20 -1.85 7.48 34.81
C GLN A 20 -3.34 7.24 34.59
N ILE A 21 -3.97 8.05 33.74
CA ILE A 21 -5.28 7.70 33.17
C ILE A 21 -5.05 6.34 32.51
N ALA A 22 -5.50 5.26 33.16
CA ALA A 22 -5.44 3.93 32.61
C ALA A 22 -6.28 3.97 31.33
N PHE A 23 -5.61 3.89 30.18
CA PHE A 23 -6.29 3.90 28.90
C PHE A 23 -7.13 2.63 28.79
N ASP A 24 -8.45 2.74 28.91
CA ASP A 24 -9.38 1.64 28.65
C ASP A 24 -9.95 1.77 27.22
N PRO A 25 -9.56 0.89 26.27
CA PRO A 25 -10.06 0.93 24.89
C PRO A 25 -11.57 0.69 24.79
N ASP A 26 -12.16 0.01 25.78
CA ASP A 26 -13.56 -0.39 25.81
C ASP A 26 -14.42 0.57 26.65
N CYS A 27 -13.87 1.72 27.08
CA CYS A 27 -14.57 2.72 27.89
C CYS A 27 -15.75 3.34 27.13
N ILE A 28 -16.90 3.47 27.81
CA ILE A 28 -18.13 4.13 27.33
C ILE A 28 -18.72 4.94 28.51
N PRO A 29 -19.02 6.25 28.35
CA PRO A 29 -18.79 7.07 27.16
C PRO A 29 -17.30 7.35 26.93
N PRO A 30 -16.89 7.63 25.69
CA PRO A 30 -15.49 7.83 25.35
C PRO A 30 -15.00 9.25 25.71
N ASP A 31 -13.69 9.39 25.89
CA ASP A 31 -12.98 10.65 26.07
C ASP A 31 -12.52 11.22 24.72
N PHE A 32 -13.15 12.34 24.34
CA PHE A 32 -12.88 13.07 23.10
C PHE A 32 -11.53 13.78 23.10
N ASP A 33 -11.01 14.21 24.25
CA ASP A 33 -9.72 14.88 24.34
C ASP A 33 -8.59 13.90 24.07
N ILE A 34 -8.69 12.68 24.62
CA ILE A 34 -7.76 11.59 24.30
C ILE A 34 -7.83 11.23 22.80
N ALA A 35 -9.04 11.19 22.21
CA ALA A 35 -9.22 10.93 20.79
C ALA A 35 -8.58 12.02 19.89
N ARG A 36 -8.67 13.30 20.29
CA ARG A 36 -7.99 14.42 19.61
C ARG A 36 -6.47 14.35 19.74
N LEU A 37 -5.95 13.94 20.90
CA LEU A 37 -4.52 13.67 21.06
C LEU A 37 -4.07 12.54 20.14
N HIS A 38 -4.85 11.46 20.04
CA HIS A 38 -4.58 10.36 19.12
C HIS A 38 -4.65 10.79 17.64
N GLN A 39 -5.58 11.66 17.28
CA GLN A 39 -5.64 12.26 15.93
C GLN A 39 -4.36 13.02 15.59
N LYS A 40 -3.88 13.88 16.50
CA LYS A 40 -2.60 14.59 16.32
C LYS A 40 -1.43 13.62 16.21
N ALA A 41 -1.40 12.60 17.07
CA ALA A 41 -0.34 11.59 17.09
C ALA A 41 -0.31 10.69 15.84
N SER A 42 -1.47 10.46 15.21
CA SER A 42 -1.60 9.67 13.98
C SER A 42 -1.43 10.50 12.69
N ALA A 43 -1.41 11.83 12.78
CA ALA A 43 -1.17 12.69 11.63
C ALA A 43 0.27 12.57 11.09
N VAL A 44 0.45 12.83 9.79
CA VAL A 44 1.76 12.81 9.14
C VAL A 44 2.56 14.07 9.47
N GLY A 45 3.76 13.89 9.99
CA GLY A 45 4.69 14.97 10.31
C GLY A 45 5.95 14.41 10.97
N LYS A 46 7.03 15.20 11.00
CA LYS A 46 8.25 14.80 11.73
C LYS A 46 8.12 15.20 13.20
N ASN A 47 8.55 14.31 14.07
CA ASN A 47 8.64 14.58 15.50
C ASN A 47 9.57 15.78 15.73
N ILE A 48 9.21 16.63 16.69
CA ILE A 48 10.01 17.78 17.13
C ILE A 48 11.34 17.29 17.75
N SER A 49 12.39 18.12 17.77
CA SER A 49 13.71 17.70 18.28
C SER A 49 13.68 17.35 19.77
N GLN A 50 14.60 16.49 20.23
CA GLN A 50 14.66 16.05 21.64
C GLN A 50 14.88 17.23 22.62
N GLU A 51 15.58 18.29 22.20
CA GLU A 51 15.86 19.47 23.01
C GLU A 51 14.59 20.31 23.24
N GLU A 52 13.75 20.44 22.22
CA GLU A 52 12.45 21.11 22.31
C GLU A 52 11.41 20.27 23.09
N ILE A 53 11.49 18.93 22.99
CA ILE A 53 10.66 17.98 23.72
C ILE A 53 10.92 18.00 25.23
N ALA A 54 12.16 18.18 25.67
CA ALA A 54 12.51 18.19 27.10
C ALA A 54 11.76 19.29 27.88
N ASN A 55 11.33 20.35 27.18
CA ASN A 55 10.55 21.46 27.73
C ASN A 55 9.03 21.22 27.70
N LEU A 56 8.54 20.15 27.04
CA LEU A 56 7.13 19.80 26.89
C LEU A 56 6.82 18.54 27.72
N GLN A 57 6.25 18.72 28.92
CA GLN A 57 5.90 17.61 29.83
C GLN A 57 4.85 16.62 29.24
N GLU A 58 4.15 16.98 28.17
CA GLU A 58 2.99 16.24 27.62
C GLU A 58 3.02 16.07 26.09
N ALA A 59 3.99 15.32 25.57
CA ALA A 59 4.21 15.22 24.12
C ALA A 59 3.82 13.87 23.47
N ARG A 60 3.20 12.93 24.20
CA ARG A 60 2.85 11.59 23.66
C ARG A 60 1.40 11.19 23.93
N CYS A 61 0.77 10.45 23.02
CA CYS A 61 -0.56 9.88 23.27
C CYS A 61 -0.47 8.83 24.38
N PRO A 62 -1.36 8.84 25.39
CA PRO A 62 -1.41 7.78 26.40
C PRO A 62 -1.75 6.40 25.80
N CYS A 63 -2.37 6.39 24.62
CA CYS A 63 -2.85 5.21 23.92
C CYS A 63 -1.76 4.45 23.14
N CYS A 64 -1.07 5.14 22.25
CA CYS A 64 -0.14 4.56 21.28
C CYS A 64 1.31 4.97 21.52
N LEU A 65 1.56 5.84 22.52
CA LEU A 65 2.87 6.36 22.90
C LEU A 65 3.63 7.10 21.78
N LYS A 66 2.96 7.41 20.67
CA LYS A 66 3.47 8.24 19.58
C LYS A 66 3.43 9.71 19.97
N TRP A 67 4.32 10.50 19.36
CA TRP A 67 4.41 11.93 19.58
C TRP A 67 3.18 12.66 19.03
N THR A 68 2.58 13.53 19.85
CA THR A 68 1.40 14.33 19.50
C THR A 68 1.78 15.59 18.72
N GLU A 69 2.89 16.22 19.10
CA GLU A 69 3.37 17.44 18.44
C GLU A 69 4.31 17.09 17.28
N LYS A 70 3.88 17.43 16.06
CA LYS A 70 4.58 17.12 14.82
C LYS A 70 4.72 18.36 13.94
N THR A 71 5.87 18.51 13.32
CA THR A 71 6.11 19.59 12.35
C THR A 71 5.36 19.32 11.05
N THR A 72 4.56 20.30 10.61
CA THR A 72 3.86 20.21 9.34
C THR A 72 4.84 20.37 8.18
N MET A 73 4.80 19.46 7.21
CA MET A 73 5.67 19.51 6.04
C MET A 73 5.05 20.36 4.93
N SER A 74 5.89 21.01 4.12
CA SER A 74 5.48 21.78 2.95
C SER A 74 5.10 20.86 1.78
N MET A 75 4.18 21.30 0.92
CA MET A 75 3.83 20.62 -0.33
C MET A 75 5.01 20.45 -1.29
N LYS A 76 6.03 21.31 -1.18
CA LYS A 76 7.25 21.24 -2.00
C LYS A 76 8.35 20.37 -1.39
N VAL A 77 8.07 19.67 -0.29
CA VAL A 77 9.05 18.78 0.35
C VAL A 77 9.57 17.72 -0.63
N ASN A 78 10.87 17.44 -0.59
CA ASN A 78 11.46 16.34 -1.34
C ASN A 78 10.89 15.01 -0.81
N PRO A 79 10.35 14.12 -1.67
CA PRO A 79 9.85 12.80 -1.26
C PRO A 79 10.82 12.00 -0.39
N LEU A 80 12.14 12.11 -0.59
CA LEU A 80 13.15 11.45 0.26
C LEU A 80 13.00 11.80 1.75
N LYS A 81 12.57 13.02 2.07
CA LYS A 81 12.35 13.43 3.47
C LYS A 81 11.14 12.73 4.12
N LEU A 82 10.34 12.00 3.35
CA LEU A 82 9.21 11.17 3.79
C LEU A 82 9.60 9.71 4.05
N SER A 83 10.89 9.34 3.94
CA SER A 83 11.36 7.96 4.16
C SER A 83 11.03 7.41 5.55
N PHE A 84 10.83 8.28 6.55
CA PHE A 84 10.40 7.87 7.90
C PHE A 84 8.99 7.24 7.94
N LEU A 85 8.21 7.35 6.85
CA LEU A 85 6.92 6.65 6.70
C LEU A 85 7.08 5.25 6.09
N GLY A 86 8.30 4.85 5.71
CA GLY A 86 8.64 3.66 4.96
C GLY A 86 9.24 4.01 3.59
N THR A 87 10.17 3.18 3.12
CA THR A 87 10.89 3.34 1.83
C THR A 87 9.94 3.29 0.62
N GLY A 88 8.77 2.64 0.75
CA GLY A 88 7.75 2.61 -0.29
C GLY A 88 7.13 3.98 -0.64
N VAL A 89 7.12 4.95 0.28
CA VAL A 89 6.49 6.27 0.04
C VAL A 89 7.32 7.17 -0.89
N PRO A 90 8.63 7.39 -0.66
CA PRO A 90 9.48 8.11 -1.61
C PRO A 90 9.45 7.49 -3.01
N LEU A 91 9.56 6.16 -3.08
CA LEU A 91 9.58 5.42 -4.34
C LEU A 91 8.25 5.51 -5.10
N PHE A 92 7.11 5.55 -4.42
CA PHE A 92 5.81 5.78 -5.06
C PHE A 92 5.73 7.13 -5.80
N PHE A 93 6.22 8.21 -5.17
CA PHE A 93 6.24 9.51 -5.84
C PHE A 93 7.23 9.57 -6.99
N ASP A 94 8.34 8.84 -6.88
CA ASP A 94 9.29 8.72 -7.97
C ASP A 94 8.68 7.93 -9.15
N PHE A 95 8.05 6.80 -8.86
CA PHE A 95 7.34 5.98 -9.83
C PHE A 95 6.31 6.78 -10.65
N ILE A 96 5.49 7.62 -10.01
CA ILE A 96 4.54 8.48 -10.75
C ILE A 96 5.28 9.43 -11.71
N LYS A 97 6.36 10.08 -11.27
CA LYS A 97 7.14 10.98 -12.12
C LYS A 97 7.77 10.25 -13.30
N GLN A 98 8.26 9.04 -13.05
CA GLN A 98 8.83 8.17 -14.07
C GLN A 98 7.78 7.77 -15.10
N CYS A 99 6.56 7.39 -14.68
CA CYS A 99 5.44 7.14 -15.59
C CYS A 99 5.09 8.37 -16.44
N ILE A 100 5.04 9.56 -15.84
CA ILE A 100 4.81 10.82 -16.58
C ILE A 100 5.94 11.05 -17.60
N THR A 101 7.20 10.81 -17.22
CA THR A 101 8.37 10.96 -18.09
C THR A 101 8.30 9.99 -19.27
N ILE A 102 7.95 8.73 -19.04
CA ILE A 102 7.74 7.73 -20.09
C ILE A 102 6.67 8.21 -21.08
N LEU A 103 5.53 8.70 -20.60
CA LEU A 103 4.45 9.19 -21.47
C LEU A 103 4.87 10.43 -22.28
N ILE A 104 5.64 11.35 -21.69
CA ILE A 104 6.17 12.53 -22.39
C ILE A 104 7.11 12.08 -23.51
N ILE A 105 8.04 11.16 -23.24
CA ILE A 105 8.94 10.62 -24.27
C ILE A 105 8.15 9.90 -25.35
N MET A 106 7.21 9.05 -24.98
CA MET A 106 6.33 8.35 -25.92
C MET A 106 5.57 9.34 -26.82
N PHE A 107 5.09 10.45 -26.25
CA PHE A 107 4.48 11.53 -27.02
C PHE A 107 5.47 12.21 -27.96
N CYS A 108 6.65 12.64 -27.50
CA CYS A 108 7.62 13.37 -28.31
C CYS A 108 8.34 12.52 -29.38
N THR A 109 8.34 11.19 -29.24
CA THR A 109 9.04 10.29 -30.16
C THR A 109 8.13 9.75 -31.26
N SER A 110 6.84 9.57 -30.96
CA SER A 110 5.88 9.01 -31.93
C SER A 110 4.48 9.62 -31.84
N GLY A 111 3.99 9.96 -30.64
CA GLY A 111 2.64 10.48 -30.44
C GLY A 111 2.35 11.82 -31.12
N ASP A 112 3.30 12.74 -31.12
CA ASP A 112 3.21 14.06 -31.72
C ASP A 112 3.16 13.97 -33.26
N TYR A 113 4.05 13.18 -33.86
CA TYR A 113 4.02 12.86 -35.28
C TYR A 113 2.67 12.25 -35.67
N ASN A 114 2.16 11.29 -34.88
CA ASN A 114 0.87 10.67 -35.14
C ASN A 114 -0.25 11.70 -35.09
N LEU A 115 -0.28 12.56 -34.07
CA LEU A 115 -1.29 13.60 -33.92
C LEU A 115 -1.26 14.62 -35.07
N ILE A 116 -0.06 15.13 -35.40
CA ILE A 116 0.14 16.12 -36.47
C ILE A 116 -0.26 15.53 -37.81
N THR A 117 0.18 14.31 -38.13
CA THR A 117 -0.15 13.66 -39.40
C THR A 117 -1.62 13.33 -39.54
N ASN A 118 -2.28 12.93 -38.45
CA ASN A 118 -3.73 12.72 -38.45
C ASN A 118 -4.49 14.03 -38.75
N ILE A 119 -4.12 15.13 -38.11
CA ILE A 119 -4.86 16.41 -38.21
C ILE A 119 -4.53 17.18 -39.49
N ALA A 120 -3.25 17.30 -39.84
CA ALA A 120 -2.79 18.20 -40.89
C ALA A 120 -2.75 17.54 -42.28
N PHE A 121 -2.50 16.23 -42.34
CA PHE A 121 -2.29 15.50 -43.61
C PHE A 121 -3.35 14.42 -43.86
N GLY A 122 -4.18 14.09 -42.87
CA GLY A 122 -5.23 13.08 -43.02
C GLY A 122 -6.43 13.57 -43.82
N THR A 123 -6.76 12.85 -44.88
CA THR A 123 -7.94 13.11 -45.73
C THR A 123 -8.94 11.96 -45.74
N SER A 124 -8.65 10.82 -45.09
CA SER A 124 -9.42 9.58 -45.26
C SER A 124 -10.83 9.61 -44.66
N CYS A 125 -11.17 10.61 -43.84
CA CYS A 125 -12.52 10.81 -43.31
C CYS A 125 -13.19 12.08 -43.85
N GLN A 126 -12.56 12.80 -44.78
CA GLN A 126 -13.18 13.93 -45.47
C GLN A 126 -14.15 13.40 -46.53
N LYS A 127 -15.35 13.97 -46.61
CA LYS A 127 -16.31 13.62 -47.66
C LYS A 127 -15.92 14.38 -48.93
N ASP A 128 -15.50 13.67 -49.96
CA ASP A 128 -15.38 14.26 -51.30
C ASP A 128 -16.78 14.57 -51.85
N LEU A 129 -16.94 15.75 -52.47
CA LEU A 129 -18.20 16.22 -53.04
C LEU A 129 -18.71 15.39 -54.23
N ASP A 130 -17.86 14.52 -54.82
CA ASP A 130 -18.13 13.83 -56.08
C ASP A 130 -18.29 12.29 -55.98
N ASP A 131 -18.05 11.66 -54.82
CA ASP A 131 -18.06 10.19 -54.72
C ASP A 131 -19.28 9.67 -53.93
N THR A 132 -20.34 9.33 -54.66
CA THR A 132 -21.59 8.74 -54.12
C THR A 132 -21.51 7.24 -53.82
N ASN A 133 -20.34 6.60 -54.03
CA ASN A 133 -20.24 5.13 -54.09
C ASN A 133 -19.22 4.45 -53.14
N THR A 134 -18.64 5.13 -52.16
CA THR A 134 -17.89 4.41 -51.11
C THR A 134 -18.71 4.29 -49.83
N SER A 135 -19.15 3.07 -49.54
CA SER A 135 -19.82 2.60 -48.32
C SER A 135 -18.98 2.71 -47.03
N ASP A 136 -18.01 3.60 -46.99
CA ASP A 136 -17.00 3.71 -45.94
C ASP A 136 -17.37 4.88 -45.01
N ASN A 137 -18.35 4.62 -44.13
CA ASN A 137 -18.93 5.60 -43.20
C ASN A 137 -17.92 6.08 -42.12
N CYS A 138 -16.91 6.88 -42.48
CA CYS A 138 -16.13 7.67 -41.52
C CYS A 138 -16.62 9.12 -41.53
N ASP A 139 -17.27 9.56 -40.45
CA ASP A 139 -17.67 10.97 -40.30
C ASP A 139 -16.52 11.79 -39.67
N LEU A 140 -16.21 12.94 -40.28
CA LEU A 140 -15.17 13.85 -39.81
C LEU A 140 -15.64 14.61 -38.56
N ASN A 141 -14.95 14.40 -37.44
CA ASN A 141 -15.04 15.22 -36.24
C ASN A 141 -13.70 15.21 -35.51
N TYR A 142 -13.59 15.92 -34.38
CA TYR A 142 -12.32 16.04 -33.65
C TYR A 142 -11.73 14.69 -33.22
N ILE A 143 -12.56 13.66 -32.98
CA ILE A 143 -12.11 12.32 -32.57
C ILE A 143 -11.50 11.60 -33.77
N THR A 144 -12.23 11.49 -34.88
CA THR A 144 -11.72 10.82 -36.08
C THR A 144 -10.55 11.58 -36.69
N GLN A 145 -10.62 12.91 -36.74
CA GLN A 145 -9.56 13.81 -37.24
C GLN A 145 -8.24 13.67 -36.47
N SER A 146 -8.28 13.47 -35.15
CA SER A 146 -7.07 13.31 -34.33
C SER A 146 -6.56 11.87 -34.22
N SER A 147 -7.31 10.92 -34.76
CA SER A 147 -7.03 9.48 -34.70
C SER A 147 -6.41 8.94 -35.99
N LEU A 148 -5.88 7.71 -35.92
CA LEU A 148 -5.35 7.00 -37.09
C LEU A 148 -6.38 6.87 -38.23
N ALA A 149 -7.68 6.91 -37.93
CA ALA A 149 -8.74 6.77 -38.93
C ALA A 149 -8.62 7.79 -40.08
N ASN A 150 -8.14 9.01 -39.81
CA ASN A 150 -8.07 10.08 -40.80
C ASN A 150 -6.87 9.97 -41.77
N LYS A 151 -5.84 9.17 -41.46
CA LYS A 151 -4.68 8.93 -42.35
C LYS A 151 -4.54 7.49 -42.82
N ARG A 152 -5.55 6.64 -42.60
CA ARG A 152 -5.49 5.17 -42.79
C ARG A 152 -5.14 4.72 -44.21
N LEU A 153 -5.39 5.56 -45.23
CA LEU A 153 -5.14 5.22 -46.63
C LEU A 153 -3.72 5.58 -47.10
N ASP A 154 -2.95 6.33 -46.31
CA ASP A 154 -1.58 6.73 -46.66
C ASP A 154 -0.55 5.76 -46.10
N SER A 155 -0.11 4.82 -46.94
CA SER A 155 0.86 3.79 -46.58
C SER A 155 2.24 4.35 -46.23
N SER A 156 2.63 5.50 -46.79
CA SER A 156 3.92 6.14 -46.51
C SER A 156 3.93 6.71 -45.09
N LEU A 157 2.90 7.49 -44.75
CA LEU A 157 2.75 8.07 -43.41
C LEU A 157 2.59 6.99 -42.33
N MET A 158 1.91 5.89 -42.65
CA MET A 158 1.78 4.73 -41.75
C MET A 158 3.12 4.00 -41.54
N ASN A 159 3.91 3.80 -42.60
CA ASN A 159 5.24 3.18 -42.46
C ASN A 159 6.19 4.04 -41.62
N LEU A 160 6.17 5.36 -41.82
CA LEU A 160 6.97 6.28 -41.00
C LEU A 160 6.53 6.29 -39.53
N GLN A 161 5.22 6.19 -39.26
CA GLN A 161 4.70 5.99 -37.90
C GLN A 161 5.29 4.73 -37.25
N GLN A 162 5.37 3.60 -37.97
CA GLN A 162 5.91 2.36 -37.41
C GLN A 162 7.40 2.44 -37.12
N MET A 163 8.16 3.13 -37.99
CA MET A 163 9.58 3.41 -37.72
C MET A 163 9.76 4.23 -36.44
N LEU A 164 8.97 5.30 -36.27
CA LEU A 164 9.03 6.15 -35.06
C LEU A 164 8.56 5.41 -33.80
N ASN A 165 7.53 4.57 -33.92
CA ASN A 165 7.10 3.70 -32.82
C ASN A 165 8.23 2.75 -32.38
N LEU A 166 8.96 2.15 -33.33
CA LEU A 166 10.10 1.28 -33.04
C LEU A 166 11.24 2.05 -32.33
N VAL A 167 11.54 3.28 -32.78
CA VAL A 167 12.50 4.17 -32.10
C VAL A 167 12.04 4.48 -30.67
N SER A 168 10.76 4.79 -30.49
CA SER A 168 10.15 5.04 -29.17
C SER A 168 10.35 3.85 -28.24
N ILE A 169 10.14 2.62 -28.72
CA ILE A 169 10.33 1.38 -27.94
C ILE A 169 11.77 1.27 -27.42
N PHE A 170 12.78 1.47 -28.27
CA PHE A 170 14.18 1.41 -27.83
C PHE A 170 14.51 2.48 -26.78
N ILE A 171 13.99 3.69 -26.94
CA ILE A 171 14.18 4.77 -25.96
C ILE A 171 13.50 4.41 -24.63
N ILE A 172 12.29 3.84 -24.66
CA ILE A 172 11.57 3.42 -23.46
C ILE A 172 12.33 2.29 -22.73
N ILE A 173 12.88 1.31 -23.44
CA ILE A 173 13.72 0.25 -22.84
C ILE A 173 14.90 0.87 -22.08
N ILE A 174 15.63 1.80 -22.72
CA ILE A 174 16.76 2.50 -22.09
C ILE A 174 16.29 3.29 -20.86
N LEU A 175 15.15 3.98 -20.97
CA LEU A 175 14.58 4.75 -19.87
C LEU A 175 14.19 3.85 -18.68
N LEU A 176 13.60 2.68 -18.92
CA LEU A 176 13.27 1.73 -17.85
C LEU A 176 14.51 1.23 -17.12
N GLN A 177 15.62 1.02 -17.83
CA GLN A 177 16.91 0.69 -17.19
C GLN A 177 17.44 1.84 -16.34
N TYR A 178 17.32 3.09 -16.81
CA TYR A 178 17.66 4.28 -16.03
C TYR A 178 16.77 4.43 -14.79
N ILE A 179 15.48 4.18 -14.93
CA ILE A 179 14.49 4.19 -13.84
C ILE A 179 14.90 3.24 -12.72
N ARG A 180 15.33 2.01 -13.04
CA ARG A 180 15.80 1.06 -12.02
C ARG A 180 17.05 1.55 -11.29
N ILE A 181 17.98 2.20 -12.00
CA ILE A 181 19.16 2.82 -11.35
C ILE A 181 18.72 3.91 -10.37
N GLN A 182 17.76 4.76 -10.76
CA GLN A 182 17.21 5.80 -9.89
C GLN A 182 16.52 5.21 -8.66
N GLN A 183 15.71 4.16 -8.82
CA GLN A 183 15.04 3.50 -7.70
C GLN A 183 16.04 2.91 -6.70
N ARG A 184 17.09 2.23 -7.18
CA ARG A 184 18.15 1.70 -6.31
C ARG A 184 18.96 2.81 -5.62
N THR A 185 19.19 3.93 -6.31
CA THR A 185 19.85 5.11 -5.73
C THR A 185 19.00 5.73 -4.61
N ILE A 186 17.69 5.88 -4.84
CA ILE A 186 16.73 6.38 -3.85
C ILE A 186 16.65 5.45 -2.64
N LEU A 187 16.66 4.13 -2.85
CA LEU A 187 16.67 3.14 -1.77
C LEU A 187 17.90 3.34 -0.88
N ARG A 188 19.09 3.34 -1.48
CA ARG A 188 20.35 3.59 -0.77
C ARG A 188 20.34 4.92 0.01
N ASP A 189 19.82 5.98 -0.59
CA ASP A 189 19.70 7.28 0.07
C ASP A 189 18.69 7.25 1.23
N CYS A 190 17.62 6.45 1.13
CA CYS A 190 16.69 6.24 2.24
C CYS A 190 17.37 5.50 3.40
N ASP A 191 18.05 4.39 3.12
CA ASP A 191 18.71 3.57 4.13
C ASP A 191 19.79 4.37 4.88
N PHE A 192 20.49 5.25 4.17
CA PHE A 192 21.45 6.16 4.80
C PHE A 192 20.81 7.21 5.72
N HIS A 193 19.60 7.68 5.39
CA HIS A 193 18.94 8.76 6.12
C HIS A 193 18.00 8.30 7.24
N THR A 194 17.54 7.05 7.19
CA THR A 194 16.59 6.50 8.16
C THR A 194 17.02 5.14 8.64
N THR A 195 17.30 5.07 9.94
CA THR A 195 17.50 3.80 10.64
C THR A 195 16.15 3.25 11.08
N THR A 196 15.86 1.99 10.76
CA THR A 196 14.60 1.33 11.07
C THR A 196 14.83 0.08 11.93
N PRO A 197 13.77 -0.52 12.50
CA PRO A 197 13.89 -1.77 13.25
C PRO A 197 14.41 -2.96 12.41
N SER A 198 14.15 -3.00 11.10
CA SER A 198 14.59 -4.10 10.23
C SER A 198 16.10 -4.18 10.07
N ASP A 199 16.82 -3.05 10.14
CA ASP A 199 18.30 -2.99 10.08
C ASP A 199 18.96 -3.81 11.19
N PHE A 200 18.25 -4.05 12.30
CA PHE A 200 18.70 -4.87 13.43
C PHE A 200 17.95 -6.19 13.51
N GLY A 201 16.94 -6.40 12.67
CA GLY A 201 16.00 -7.50 12.75
C GLY A 201 16.41 -8.69 11.89
N VAL A 202 16.23 -9.90 12.43
CA VAL A 202 16.32 -11.16 11.70
C VAL A 202 15.10 -12.01 11.99
N LYS A 203 14.56 -12.63 10.94
CA LYS A 203 13.46 -13.57 11.05
C LYS A 203 14.02 -15.00 11.08
N LEU A 204 13.67 -15.72 12.12
CA LEU A 204 14.00 -17.13 12.32
C LEU A 204 12.73 -17.96 12.09
N SER A 205 12.80 -18.97 11.21
CA SER A 205 11.69 -19.86 10.86
C SER A 205 12.10 -21.33 11.01
N HIS A 206 11.11 -22.24 11.09
CA HIS A 206 11.33 -23.67 11.33
C HIS A 206 11.96 -23.97 12.70
N ILE A 207 11.56 -23.20 13.71
CA ILE A 207 11.93 -23.49 15.10
C ILE A 207 11.02 -24.64 15.60
N PRO A 208 11.57 -25.63 16.33
CA PRO A 208 10.78 -26.73 16.89
C PRO A 208 9.64 -26.20 17.76
N VAL A 209 8.43 -26.67 17.45
CA VAL A 209 7.20 -26.36 18.18
C VAL A 209 6.94 -27.39 19.29
N GLU A 210 7.46 -28.61 19.12
CA GLU A 210 7.41 -29.67 20.12
C GLU A 210 8.33 -29.28 21.29
N ASN A 211 7.81 -29.29 22.52
CA ASN A 211 8.52 -28.83 23.74
C ASN A 211 8.89 -27.33 23.73
N ALA A 212 7.93 -26.45 23.39
CA ALA A 212 8.11 -25.00 23.40
C ALA A 212 8.36 -24.38 24.79
N GLY A 213 8.29 -25.15 25.88
CA GLY A 213 8.73 -24.73 27.20
C GLY A 213 10.19 -24.24 27.19
N GLN A 214 10.44 -23.04 27.72
CA GLN A 214 11.76 -22.39 27.73
C GLN A 214 12.42 -22.24 26.34
N ILE A 215 11.66 -22.29 25.24
CA ILE A 215 12.20 -22.19 23.87
C ILE A 215 13.03 -20.93 23.68
N LYS A 216 12.61 -19.82 24.30
CA LYS A 216 13.33 -18.54 24.24
C LYS A 216 14.73 -18.65 24.83
N ASP A 217 14.90 -19.32 25.96
CA ASP A 217 16.20 -19.44 26.64
C ASP A 217 17.12 -20.38 25.88
N ARG A 218 16.58 -21.51 25.41
CA ARG A 218 17.30 -22.50 24.58
C ARG A 218 17.79 -21.87 23.28
N LEU A 219 16.91 -21.17 22.57
CA LEU A 219 17.22 -20.45 21.35
C LEU A 219 18.26 -19.36 21.60
N THR A 220 18.12 -18.58 22.68
CA THR A 220 19.10 -17.54 23.06
C THR A 220 20.48 -18.13 23.29
N LYS A 221 20.58 -19.29 23.95
CA LYS A 221 21.85 -19.99 24.19
C LYS A 221 22.53 -20.40 22.88
N VAL A 222 21.81 -21.12 22.02
CA VAL A 222 22.34 -21.59 20.72
C VAL A 222 22.79 -20.43 19.84
N LEU A 223 22.00 -19.34 19.78
CA LEU A 223 22.35 -18.17 19.00
C LEU A 223 23.57 -17.44 19.54
N ASN A 224 23.72 -17.29 20.86
CA ASN A 224 24.91 -16.66 21.44
C ASN A 224 26.17 -17.49 21.17
N GLU A 225 26.12 -18.82 21.34
CA GLU A 225 27.24 -19.72 21.03
C GLU A 225 27.64 -19.63 19.56
N PHE A 226 26.66 -19.56 18.64
CA PHE A 226 26.91 -19.36 17.22
C PHE A 226 27.59 -18.02 16.93
N LEU A 227 27.08 -16.92 17.51
CA LEU A 227 27.63 -15.59 17.32
C LEU A 227 29.08 -15.48 17.80
N GLU A 228 29.37 -16.03 18.98
CA GLU A 228 30.73 -16.04 19.54
C GLU A 228 31.72 -16.84 18.68
N LYS A 229 31.25 -17.95 18.07
CA LYS A 229 32.10 -18.82 17.28
C LYS A 229 32.35 -18.33 15.85
N TYR A 230 31.34 -17.77 15.19
CA TYR A 230 31.37 -17.55 13.74
C TYR A 230 31.28 -16.09 13.31
N VAL A 231 30.82 -15.17 14.17
CA VAL A 231 30.60 -13.78 13.80
C VAL A 231 31.60 -12.88 14.53
N PRO A 232 32.73 -12.50 13.91
CA PRO A 232 33.66 -11.56 14.55
C PRO A 232 33.00 -10.19 14.75
N TYR A 233 33.49 -9.44 15.74
CA TYR A 233 33.06 -8.05 15.91
C TYR A 233 33.60 -7.18 14.78
N ASP A 234 32.74 -6.32 14.23
CA ASP A 234 33.15 -5.30 13.28
C ASP A 234 34.19 -4.35 13.92
N PRO A 235 35.31 -4.01 13.23
CA PRO A 235 36.32 -3.10 13.75
C PRO A 235 35.79 -1.73 14.21
N LYS A 236 34.75 -1.20 13.58
CA LYS A 236 34.09 0.07 13.95
C LYS A 236 33.32 -0.08 15.25
N VAL A 237 32.66 -1.22 15.45
CA VAL A 237 31.99 -1.56 16.72
C VAL A 237 33.02 -1.65 17.85
N LEU A 238 34.16 -2.32 17.61
CA LEU A 238 35.26 -2.38 18.57
C LEU A 238 35.80 -0.98 18.92
N LYS A 239 36.10 -0.16 17.91
CA LYS A 239 36.56 1.22 18.09
C LYS A 239 35.56 2.07 18.87
N TYR A 240 34.26 1.91 18.61
CA TYR A 240 33.21 2.58 19.36
C TYR A 240 33.20 2.16 20.84
N MET A 241 33.30 0.86 21.11
CA MET A 241 33.36 0.32 22.47
C MET A 241 34.60 0.85 23.22
N GLU A 242 35.77 0.82 22.59
CA GLU A 242 37.02 1.35 23.13
C GLU A 242 36.94 2.84 23.48
N GLN A 243 36.40 3.67 22.59
CA GLN A 243 36.21 5.10 22.85
C GLN A 243 35.33 5.35 24.07
N LYS A 244 34.28 4.54 24.24
CA LYS A 244 33.37 4.66 25.39
C LYS A 244 33.99 4.16 26.69
N MET A 245 34.83 3.13 26.63
CA MET A 245 35.65 2.67 27.77
C MET A 245 36.61 3.77 28.23
N LYS A 246 37.33 4.41 27.29
CA LYS A 246 38.23 5.54 27.58
C LYS A 246 37.52 6.73 28.21
N ARG A 247 36.34 7.12 27.71
CA ARG A 247 35.56 8.27 28.22
C ARG A 247 35.03 8.08 29.64
N LYS A 248 34.82 6.85 30.10
CA LYS A 248 34.21 6.62 31.42
C LYS A 248 35.22 6.67 32.59
N ASN A 249 36.54 6.69 32.40
CA ASN A 249 37.52 6.62 33.50
C ASN A 249 37.25 5.47 34.49
N VAL A 250 36.68 4.36 34.02
CA VAL A 250 36.20 3.29 34.89
C VAL A 250 37.27 2.19 35.01
N LYS A 251 37.84 2.05 36.22
CA LYS A 251 38.62 0.88 36.70
C LYS A 251 37.75 -0.38 36.94
N LYS A 252 36.44 -0.34 36.69
CA LYS A 252 35.56 -1.52 36.70
C LYS A 252 35.51 -2.15 35.32
N GLU A 253 35.52 -3.48 35.24
CA GLU A 253 35.28 -4.22 34.00
C GLU A 253 34.07 -3.64 33.24
N TYR A 254 34.31 -3.06 32.07
CA TYR A 254 33.24 -2.65 31.19
C TYR A 254 32.59 -3.91 30.63
N LYS A 255 31.42 -4.28 31.18
CA LYS A 255 30.68 -5.43 30.68
C LYS A 255 30.24 -5.15 29.23
N ILE A 256 30.76 -5.93 28.30
CA ILE A 256 30.40 -5.86 26.88
C ILE A 256 28.87 -6.06 26.81
N PRO A 257 28.13 -5.16 26.12
CA PRO A 257 26.70 -5.32 25.99
C PRO A 257 26.40 -6.62 25.21
N PRO A 258 25.30 -7.33 25.55
CA PRO A 258 24.91 -8.52 24.81
C PRO A 258 24.69 -8.16 23.33
N ARG A 259 25.12 -9.05 22.43
CA ARG A 259 24.95 -8.87 20.97
C ARG A 259 23.49 -8.99 20.54
N ILE A 260 22.75 -9.85 21.23
CA ILE A 260 21.31 -10.01 21.05
C ILE A 260 20.61 -9.05 22.01
N HIS A 261 19.79 -8.16 21.48
CA HIS A 261 18.99 -7.24 22.27
C HIS A 261 17.69 -7.91 22.76
N SER A 262 16.95 -8.55 21.85
CA SER A 262 15.69 -9.21 22.18
C SER A 262 15.35 -10.33 21.20
N ILE A 263 14.55 -11.29 21.68
CA ILE A 263 13.91 -12.33 20.86
C ILE A 263 12.40 -12.28 21.13
N THR A 264 11.64 -12.09 20.06
CA THR A 264 10.17 -12.01 20.06
C THR A 264 9.60 -13.26 19.40
N LEU A 265 8.92 -14.11 20.17
CA LEU A 265 8.27 -15.32 19.68
C LEU A 265 6.91 -15.00 19.07
N CYS A 266 6.53 -15.71 18.01
CA CYS A 266 5.24 -15.54 17.34
C CYS A 266 4.26 -16.64 17.75
N TYR A 267 3.02 -16.25 18.03
CA TYR A 267 1.98 -17.15 18.51
C TYR A 267 0.75 -17.13 17.59
N ASP A 268 0.01 -18.24 17.57
CA ASP A 268 -1.29 -18.33 16.92
C ASP A 268 -2.32 -17.56 17.74
N ILE A 269 -2.81 -16.47 17.17
CA ILE A 269 -3.79 -15.57 17.79
C ILE A 269 -5.23 -15.85 17.34
N SER A 270 -5.49 -16.96 16.63
CA SER A 270 -6.84 -17.30 16.13
C SER A 270 -7.86 -17.40 17.26
N LYS A 271 -7.47 -17.95 18.41
CA LYS A 271 -8.35 -18.03 19.60
C LYS A 271 -8.61 -16.65 20.22
N TYR A 272 -7.65 -15.74 20.14
CA TYR A 272 -7.88 -14.34 20.54
C TYR A 272 -8.95 -13.70 19.65
N GLU A 273 -8.95 -13.95 18.34
CA GLU A 273 -9.97 -13.40 17.44
C GLU A 273 -11.38 -13.90 17.79
N GLU A 274 -11.52 -15.17 18.17
CA GLU A 274 -12.79 -15.72 18.67
C GLU A 274 -13.24 -15.05 19.98
N LEU A 275 -12.33 -14.93 20.96
CA LEU A 275 -12.62 -14.32 22.26
C LEU A 275 -12.94 -12.82 22.13
N ASN A 276 -12.19 -12.11 21.29
CA ASN A 276 -12.43 -10.70 21.01
C ASN A 276 -13.76 -10.51 20.25
N GLY A 277 -14.13 -11.43 19.34
CA GLY A 277 -15.44 -11.45 18.70
C GLY A 277 -16.59 -11.60 19.70
N LYS A 278 -16.44 -12.44 20.72
CA LYS A 278 -17.39 -12.54 21.85
C LYS A 278 -17.44 -11.24 22.66
N LYS A 279 -16.29 -10.68 23.03
CA LYS A 279 -16.19 -9.37 23.72
C LYS A 279 -16.92 -8.27 22.94
N GLU A 280 -16.67 -8.16 21.64
CA GLU A 280 -17.31 -7.17 20.76
C GLU A 280 -18.82 -7.36 20.66
N SER A 281 -19.34 -8.59 20.78
CA SER A 281 -20.78 -8.85 20.81
C SER A 281 -21.44 -8.26 22.06
N PHE A 282 -20.84 -8.43 23.24
CA PHE A 282 -21.30 -7.80 24.49
C PHE A 282 -21.13 -6.27 24.48
N VAL A 283 -20.07 -5.74 23.86
CA VAL A 283 -19.94 -4.29 23.63
C VAL A 283 -21.12 -3.78 22.79
N LYS A 284 -21.45 -4.45 21.68
CA LYS A 284 -22.60 -4.06 20.83
C LYS A 284 -23.94 -4.15 21.58
N GLU A 285 -24.09 -5.14 22.45
CA GLU A 285 -25.26 -5.26 23.32
C GLU A 285 -25.37 -4.06 24.28
N LYS A 286 -24.28 -3.72 24.99
CA LYS A 286 -24.19 -2.53 25.83
C LYS A 286 -24.50 -1.25 25.06
N GLN A 287 -23.98 -1.11 23.84
CA GLN A 287 -24.21 0.05 22.97
C GLN A 287 -25.69 0.20 22.59
N LYS A 288 -26.34 -0.89 22.19
CA LYS A 288 -27.78 -0.89 21.87
C LYS A 288 -28.62 -0.54 23.10
N TYR A 289 -28.24 -1.05 24.26
CA TYR A 289 -28.91 -0.77 25.52
C TYR A 289 -28.83 0.72 25.88
N LEU A 290 -27.61 1.27 25.91
CA LEU A 290 -27.37 2.68 26.20
C LEU A 290 -28.03 3.60 25.17
N GLN A 291 -28.04 3.23 23.89
CA GLN A 291 -28.71 4.01 22.86
C GLN A 291 -30.22 4.11 23.11
N LYS A 292 -30.89 2.99 23.42
CA LYS A 292 -32.32 2.99 23.79
C LYS A 292 -32.58 3.82 25.05
N MET A 293 -31.70 3.72 26.04
CA MET A 293 -31.78 4.51 27.26
C MET A 293 -31.70 6.00 26.92
N TYR A 294 -30.72 6.43 26.12
CA TYR A 294 -30.59 7.86 25.77
C TYR A 294 -31.72 8.37 24.85
N GLU A 295 -32.31 7.52 24.00
CA GLU A 295 -33.45 7.89 23.15
C GLU A 295 -34.76 8.06 23.95
N ASN A 296 -34.96 7.27 25.02
CA ASN A 296 -36.16 7.32 25.86
C ASN A 296 -36.14 8.44 26.91
N TYR A 297 -34.99 9.06 27.17
CA TYR A 297 -34.83 10.17 28.12
C TYR A 297 -34.49 11.47 27.38
N SER A 298 -35.48 12.35 27.19
CA SER A 298 -35.32 13.62 26.47
C SER A 298 -34.43 14.61 27.25
N PRO A 299 -33.56 15.41 26.58
CA PRO A 299 -32.69 16.39 27.24
C PRO A 299 -33.41 17.60 27.84
N GLU A 300 -34.71 17.79 27.57
CA GLU A 300 -35.51 18.93 28.05
C GLU A 300 -36.00 18.76 29.49
N ASP A 301 -36.00 17.54 30.02
CA ASP A 301 -36.26 17.27 31.43
C ASP A 301 -34.98 17.47 32.24
N GLY A 302 -34.77 18.72 32.66
CA GLY A 302 -33.69 19.11 33.56
C GLY A 302 -33.59 18.18 34.77
N LEU A 303 -32.38 17.65 34.98
CA LEU A 303 -31.98 16.72 36.03
C LEU A 303 -32.55 15.30 35.89
N LEU A 304 -31.63 14.34 35.81
CA LEU A 304 -31.76 13.04 36.50
C LEU A 304 -32.52 13.25 37.82
N GLN A 305 -33.81 12.95 37.82
CA GLN A 305 -34.63 13.08 39.00
C GLN A 305 -34.18 11.99 39.97
N LYS A 306 -33.38 12.39 40.96
CA LYS A 306 -33.14 11.59 42.16
C LYS A 306 -34.47 11.39 42.85
N VAL A 307 -35.02 10.19 42.76
CA VAL A 307 -36.00 9.67 43.71
C VAL A 307 -35.47 8.29 44.13
N ASP A 308 -35.19 8.15 45.43
CA ASP A 308 -34.80 6.91 46.13
C ASP A 308 -33.56 6.15 45.63
N GLY A 309 -32.44 6.86 45.45
CA GLY A 309 -31.07 6.32 45.59
C GLY A 309 -30.83 4.90 45.05
N VAL A 310 -30.30 4.84 43.81
CA VAL A 310 -29.84 3.66 43.05
C VAL A 310 -30.87 3.12 42.04
N TYR A 311 -30.76 3.57 40.78
CA TYR A 311 -31.21 2.77 39.65
C TYR A 311 -30.21 1.61 39.47
N VAL A 312 -30.50 0.45 40.07
CA VAL A 312 -29.85 -0.82 39.70
C VAL A 312 -30.60 -1.29 38.46
N ASP A 313 -30.08 -0.93 37.31
CA ASP A 313 -30.54 -1.51 36.06
C ASP A 313 -29.97 -2.92 35.96
N ASN A 314 -30.75 -3.91 36.39
CA ASN A 314 -30.31 -5.31 36.45
C ASN A 314 -29.83 -5.81 35.08
N GLU A 315 -30.42 -5.33 33.98
CA GLU A 315 -30.01 -5.69 32.63
C GLU A 315 -28.63 -5.10 32.29
N LEU A 316 -28.40 -3.81 32.59
CA LEU A 316 -27.10 -3.18 32.37
C LEU A 316 -25.99 -3.85 33.20
N ASN A 317 -26.28 -4.17 34.47
CA ASN A 317 -25.32 -4.85 35.35
C ASN A 317 -24.99 -6.26 34.87
N GLU A 318 -25.97 -6.98 34.32
CA GLU A 318 -25.73 -8.30 33.71
C GLU A 318 -24.85 -8.18 32.47
N ILE A 319 -25.12 -7.22 31.59
CA ILE A 319 -24.30 -6.93 30.40
C ILE A 319 -22.87 -6.55 30.81
N GLU A 320 -22.70 -5.69 31.81
CA GLU A 320 -21.38 -5.29 32.32
C GLU A 320 -20.62 -6.46 32.94
N LYS A 321 -21.30 -7.33 33.69
CA LYS A 321 -20.70 -8.55 34.25
C LYS A 321 -20.24 -9.51 33.14
N ASN A 322 -21.05 -9.67 32.09
CA ASN A 322 -20.70 -10.51 30.93
C ASN A 322 -19.53 -9.92 30.15
N LEU A 323 -19.51 -8.60 29.96
CA LEU A 323 -18.41 -7.88 29.31
C LEU A 323 -17.12 -8.00 30.12
N GLU A 324 -17.16 -7.83 31.44
CA GLU A 324 -15.99 -7.94 32.31
C GLU A 324 -15.44 -9.38 32.33
N SER A 325 -16.33 -10.38 32.36
CA SER A 325 -15.96 -11.80 32.21
C SER A 325 -15.25 -12.04 30.87
N ALA A 326 -15.75 -11.48 29.77
CA ALA A 326 -15.11 -11.59 28.46
C ALA A 326 -13.75 -10.87 28.40
N LYS A 327 -13.63 -9.67 28.98
CA LYS A 327 -12.36 -8.94 29.14
C LYS A 327 -11.34 -9.78 29.92
N GLN A 328 -11.78 -10.40 31.01
CA GLN A 328 -10.93 -11.26 31.83
C GLN A 328 -10.46 -12.51 31.09
N GLN A 329 -11.33 -13.15 30.28
CA GLN A 329 -10.93 -14.29 29.44
C GLN A 329 -9.86 -13.91 28.41
N VAL A 330 -10.00 -12.75 27.76
CA VAL A 330 -8.99 -12.22 26.83
C VAL A 330 -7.68 -11.97 27.55
N LYS A 331 -7.72 -11.33 28.72
CA LYS A 331 -6.53 -11.05 29.52
C LYS A 331 -5.81 -12.34 29.97
N LEU A 332 -6.56 -13.29 30.52
CA LEU A 332 -6.03 -14.60 30.93
C LEU A 332 -5.38 -15.36 29.78
N TYR A 333 -5.93 -15.25 28.57
CA TYR A 333 -5.34 -15.87 27.39
C TYR A 333 -3.97 -15.26 27.04
N PHE A 334 -3.80 -13.94 27.14
CA PHE A 334 -2.50 -13.31 26.90
C PHE A 334 -1.50 -13.53 28.03
N ASP A 335 -1.95 -13.55 29.29
CA ASP A 335 -1.10 -13.81 30.45
C ASP A 335 -0.41 -15.18 30.35
N GLN A 336 -1.01 -16.16 29.67
CA GLN A 336 -0.41 -17.48 29.40
C GLN A 336 0.85 -17.42 28.53
N PHE A 337 1.01 -16.40 27.67
CA PHE A 337 2.22 -16.22 26.86
C PHE A 337 3.37 -15.57 27.64
N LEU A 338 3.04 -14.92 28.77
CA LEU A 338 4.00 -14.25 29.63
C LEU A 338 4.56 -15.19 30.70
N ASP A 339 3.84 -16.27 31.04
CA ASP A 339 4.27 -17.27 32.00
C ASP A 339 5.43 -18.12 31.44
N PRO A 340 6.64 -18.06 32.03
CA PRO A 340 7.79 -18.86 31.60
C PRO A 340 7.60 -20.37 31.74
N ASN A 341 6.67 -20.79 32.60
CA ASN A 341 6.37 -22.20 32.88
C ASN A 341 5.22 -22.75 32.02
N SER A 342 4.57 -21.90 31.23
CA SER A 342 3.55 -22.32 30.28
C SER A 342 4.16 -23.13 29.15
N GLU A 343 3.46 -24.18 28.70
CA GLU A 343 3.92 -25.09 27.62
C GLU A 343 4.02 -24.41 26.24
N GLN A 344 3.66 -23.10 26.13
CA GLN A 344 3.70 -22.29 24.90
C GLN A 344 3.11 -23.01 23.67
N LYS A 345 1.95 -23.64 23.86
CA LYS A 345 1.31 -24.52 22.84
C LYS A 345 0.94 -23.79 21.55
N GLU A 346 0.71 -22.49 21.62
CA GLU A 346 0.35 -21.66 20.47
C GLU A 346 1.58 -21.13 19.70
N PHE A 347 2.81 -21.51 20.07
CA PHE A 347 4.00 -21.08 19.35
C PHE A 347 4.00 -21.61 17.90
N VAL A 348 4.26 -20.71 16.94
CA VAL A 348 4.12 -21.01 15.50
C VAL A 348 5.42 -21.56 14.87
N GLY A 349 6.54 -21.59 15.62
CA GLY A 349 7.84 -21.95 15.06
C GLY A 349 8.55 -20.79 14.34
N ILE A 350 8.16 -19.55 14.63
CA ILE A 350 8.72 -18.32 14.06
C ILE A 350 9.10 -17.35 15.18
N ALA A 351 10.29 -16.75 15.09
CA ALA A 351 10.76 -15.72 16.01
C ALA A 351 11.44 -14.56 15.27
N PHE A 352 11.31 -13.35 15.82
CA PHE A 352 12.05 -12.17 15.39
C PHE A 352 13.13 -11.85 16.41
N MET A 353 14.37 -11.85 15.94
CA MET A 353 15.56 -11.57 16.73
C MET A 353 16.03 -10.15 16.41
N THR A 354 16.27 -9.34 17.43
CA THR A 354 16.82 -7.98 17.28
C THR A 354 18.25 -7.95 17.80
N PHE A 355 19.18 -7.52 16.96
CA PHE A 355 20.58 -7.33 17.30
C PHE A 355 20.82 -5.98 17.98
N GLN A 356 21.92 -5.91 18.74
CA GLN A 356 22.38 -4.67 19.33
C GLN A 356 23.10 -3.77 18.30
N TRP A 357 23.61 -4.35 17.21
CA TRP A 357 24.38 -3.69 16.16
C TRP A 357 23.92 -4.18 14.77
N GLU A 358 23.81 -3.27 13.82
CA GLU A 358 23.46 -3.56 12.41
C GLU A 358 24.52 -4.46 11.74
N ALA A 359 25.81 -4.18 11.95
CA ALA A 359 26.90 -5.01 11.42
C ALA A 359 26.85 -6.49 11.89
N ASP A 360 26.37 -6.74 13.12
CA ASP A 360 26.19 -8.11 13.61
C ASP A 360 25.04 -8.82 12.87
N GLN A 361 23.96 -8.08 12.57
CA GLN A 361 22.84 -8.58 11.80
C GLN A 361 23.27 -8.93 10.37
N GLU A 362 23.99 -8.02 9.70
CA GLU A 362 24.40 -8.20 8.30
C GLU A 362 25.35 -9.40 8.16
N ALA A 363 26.34 -9.50 9.04
CA ALA A 363 27.26 -10.63 9.08
C ALA A 363 26.53 -11.94 9.38
N PHE A 364 25.53 -11.93 10.27
CA PHE A 364 24.73 -13.11 10.59
C PHE A 364 23.88 -13.59 9.41
N ILE A 365 23.26 -12.66 8.66
CA ILE A 365 22.51 -12.98 7.45
C ILE A 365 23.45 -13.53 6.37
N ASN A 366 24.55 -12.85 6.08
CA ASN A 366 25.48 -13.23 5.01
C ASN A 366 26.08 -14.63 5.22
N LEU A 367 26.36 -15.02 6.46
CA LEU A 367 26.85 -16.37 6.80
C LEU A 367 25.81 -17.48 6.65
N ASN A 368 24.53 -17.13 6.74
CA ASN A 368 23.40 -18.06 6.70
C ASN A 368 22.54 -17.89 5.44
N ARG A 369 23.01 -17.11 4.47
CA ARG A 369 22.27 -16.80 3.25
C ARG A 369 22.22 -18.03 2.35
N THR A 370 21.11 -18.75 2.40
CA THR A 370 20.77 -19.81 1.44
C THR A 370 19.97 -19.19 0.29
N THR A 371 20.31 -19.48 -0.96
CA THR A 371 19.48 -19.04 -2.10
C THR A 371 18.16 -19.81 -2.13
N VAL A 372 17.11 -19.27 -2.76
CA VAL A 372 15.80 -19.98 -2.89
C VAL A 372 15.99 -21.33 -3.59
N TRP A 373 16.82 -21.35 -4.64
CA TRP A 373 17.23 -22.57 -5.34
C TRP A 373 18.12 -23.45 -4.45
N GLY A 374 19.07 -22.85 -3.73
CA GLY A 374 19.87 -23.52 -2.71
C GLY A 374 19.03 -24.28 -1.70
N ARG A 375 17.97 -23.67 -1.13
CA ARG A 375 17.06 -24.34 -0.18
C ARG A 375 16.35 -25.55 -0.81
N TYR A 376 15.99 -25.46 -2.09
CA TYR A 376 15.36 -26.56 -2.82
C TYR A 376 16.36 -27.67 -3.16
N PHE A 377 17.63 -27.33 -3.39
CA PHE A 377 18.74 -28.25 -3.64
C PHE A 377 19.50 -28.67 -2.37
N GLY A 378 19.01 -28.31 -1.17
CA GLY A 378 19.54 -28.78 0.11
C GLY A 378 20.68 -27.96 0.72
N GLU A 379 20.93 -26.70 0.31
CA GLU A 379 21.74 -25.77 1.08
C GLU A 379 21.09 -25.53 2.45
N GLN A 380 21.80 -25.93 3.49
CA GLN A 380 21.36 -25.83 4.87
C GLN A 380 22.02 -24.63 5.55
N THR A 381 21.22 -23.87 6.29
CA THR A 381 21.72 -22.96 7.32
C THR A 381 22.52 -23.74 8.37
N LYS A 382 23.52 -23.09 8.99
CA LYS A 382 24.47 -23.75 9.92
C LYS A 382 23.96 -23.84 11.36
N ILE A 383 22.70 -23.49 11.60
CA ILE A 383 22.13 -23.32 12.93
C ILE A 383 21.09 -24.41 13.15
N TYR A 384 21.35 -25.26 14.14
CA TYR A 384 20.45 -26.34 14.53
C TYR A 384 19.96 -26.14 15.95
N LEU A 385 18.68 -26.39 16.16
CA LEU A 385 18.05 -26.50 17.47
C LEU A 385 17.27 -27.82 17.49
N ASP A 386 17.62 -28.72 18.40
CA ASP A 386 17.01 -30.07 18.52
C ASP A 386 17.00 -30.84 17.19
N ASP A 387 18.14 -30.86 16.50
CA ASP A 387 18.33 -31.49 15.18
C ASP A 387 17.46 -30.89 14.05
N GLN A 388 16.69 -29.82 14.33
CA GLN A 388 15.97 -29.05 13.32
C GLN A 388 16.80 -27.86 12.86
N ASN A 389 16.83 -27.66 11.55
CA ASN A 389 17.55 -26.55 10.94
C ASN A 389 16.72 -25.26 10.96
N ILE A 390 17.26 -24.21 11.58
CA ILE A 390 16.60 -22.91 11.65
C ILE A 390 16.90 -22.11 10.39
N VAL A 391 15.84 -21.76 9.65
CA VAL A 391 15.95 -20.91 8.46
C VAL A 391 16.03 -19.45 8.87
N VAL A 392 17.06 -18.78 8.36
CA VAL A 392 17.34 -17.36 8.59
C VAL A 392 16.92 -16.55 7.37
N ASP A 393 16.03 -15.59 7.58
CA ASP A 393 15.61 -14.60 6.59
C ASP A 393 15.81 -13.18 7.16
N GLU A 394 15.94 -12.19 6.28
CA GLU A 394 15.85 -10.78 6.65
C GLU A 394 14.47 -10.48 7.25
N ALA A 395 14.42 -9.69 8.33
CA ALA A 395 13.15 -9.35 8.96
C ALA A 395 12.49 -8.16 8.23
N PRO A 396 11.20 -8.28 7.85
CA PRO A 396 10.44 -7.11 7.41
C PRO A 396 10.25 -6.13 8.57
N GLU A 397 9.78 -4.92 8.25
CA GLU A 397 9.42 -3.93 9.25
C GLU A 397 8.34 -4.45 10.22
N PRO A 398 8.37 -4.09 11.52
CA PRO A 398 7.39 -4.57 12.50
C PRO A 398 5.92 -4.26 12.15
N ASN A 399 5.67 -3.11 11.50
CA ASN A 399 4.34 -2.73 11.03
C ASN A 399 3.97 -3.37 9.68
N ASP A 400 4.92 -3.99 8.98
CA ASP A 400 4.69 -4.71 7.74
C ASP A 400 4.38 -6.20 7.98
N ILE A 401 4.61 -6.72 9.18
CA ILE A 401 4.29 -8.11 9.52
C ILE A 401 2.77 -8.28 9.66
N SER A 402 2.20 -9.25 8.93
CA SER A 402 0.81 -9.68 9.09
C SER A 402 0.73 -10.76 10.18
N TRP A 403 0.77 -10.35 11.45
CA TRP A 403 0.83 -11.25 12.62
C TRP A 403 -0.26 -12.33 12.61
N GLN A 404 -1.48 -11.98 12.18
CA GLN A 404 -2.63 -12.88 12.07
C GLN A 404 -2.38 -14.06 11.11
N ASN A 405 -1.55 -13.89 10.08
CA ASN A 405 -1.35 -14.88 9.03
C ASN A 405 -0.10 -15.75 9.23
N LEU A 406 0.66 -15.53 10.31
CA LEU A 406 1.90 -16.27 10.55
C LEU A 406 1.64 -17.76 10.81
N HIS A 407 0.54 -18.11 11.47
CA HIS A 407 0.15 -19.50 11.78
C HIS A 407 -0.24 -20.32 10.55
N ILE A 408 -0.54 -19.67 9.42
CA ILE A 408 -0.98 -20.37 8.20
C ILE A 408 0.23 -21.05 7.55
N GLY A 409 0.17 -22.38 7.41
CA GLY A 409 1.22 -23.17 6.75
C GLY A 409 1.41 -22.85 5.26
N ASN A 410 2.63 -23.08 4.75
CA ASN A 410 3.01 -22.72 3.37
C ASN A 410 2.15 -23.38 2.29
N ASN A 411 1.81 -24.67 2.45
CA ASN A 411 0.97 -25.39 1.47
C ASN A 411 -0.43 -24.78 1.36
N LYS A 412 -1.01 -24.38 2.49
CA LYS A 412 -2.31 -23.70 2.53
C LYS A 412 -2.23 -22.30 1.92
N LYS A 413 -1.14 -21.56 2.16
CA LYS A 413 -0.88 -20.26 1.48
C LYS A 413 -0.84 -20.41 -0.04
N ILE A 414 -0.11 -21.41 -0.55
CA ILE A 414 -0.02 -21.66 -2.00
C ILE A 414 -1.40 -22.00 -2.58
N PHE A 415 -2.12 -22.94 -1.95
CA PHE A 415 -3.45 -23.32 -2.38
C PHE A 415 -4.42 -22.13 -2.42
N ASN A 416 -4.45 -21.31 -1.35
CA ASN A 416 -5.30 -20.14 -1.28
C ASN A 416 -4.97 -19.12 -2.39
N ARG A 417 -3.68 -18.92 -2.71
CA ARG A 417 -3.25 -18.02 -3.78
C ARG A 417 -3.70 -18.50 -5.17
N VAL A 418 -3.55 -19.79 -5.47
CA VAL A 418 -4.01 -20.37 -6.73
C VAL A 418 -5.54 -20.24 -6.84
N LEU A 419 -6.27 -20.55 -5.78
CA LEU A 419 -7.71 -20.38 -5.75
C LEU A 419 -8.13 -18.92 -5.96
N SER A 420 -7.45 -17.96 -5.33
CA SER A 420 -7.70 -16.54 -5.54
C SER A 420 -7.50 -16.11 -6.99
N VAL A 421 -6.45 -16.59 -7.67
CA VAL A 421 -6.23 -16.28 -9.11
C VAL A 421 -7.37 -16.84 -9.96
N ILE A 422 -7.83 -18.06 -9.68
CA ILE A 422 -8.98 -18.66 -10.37
C ILE A 422 -10.25 -17.82 -10.16
N LEU A 423 -10.53 -17.43 -8.91
CA LEU A 423 -11.70 -16.59 -8.58
C LEU A 423 -11.65 -15.22 -9.28
N ILE A 424 -10.48 -14.60 -9.35
CA ILE A 424 -10.27 -13.35 -10.09
C ILE A 424 -10.52 -13.57 -11.59
N GLY A 425 -10.04 -14.69 -12.16
CA GLY A 425 -10.30 -15.05 -13.55
C GLY A 425 -11.78 -15.23 -13.86
N ILE A 426 -12.52 -15.94 -13.00
CA ILE A 426 -13.98 -16.10 -13.13
C ILE A 426 -14.69 -14.73 -13.07
N GLN A 427 -14.29 -13.89 -12.12
CA GLN A 427 -14.84 -12.54 -12.00
C GLN A 427 -14.54 -11.68 -13.24
N LEU A 428 -13.34 -11.80 -13.80
CA LEU A 428 -12.95 -11.12 -15.03
C LEU A 428 -13.82 -11.57 -16.20
N CYS A 429 -14.08 -12.86 -16.35
CA CYS A 429 -15.00 -13.38 -17.36
C CYS A 429 -16.43 -12.82 -17.19
N PHE A 430 -16.94 -12.79 -15.96
CA PHE A 430 -18.27 -12.25 -15.67
C PHE A 430 -18.37 -10.75 -16.01
N THR A 431 -17.37 -9.96 -15.60
CA THR A 431 -17.33 -8.52 -15.90
C THR A 431 -17.12 -8.25 -17.38
N SER A 432 -16.36 -9.08 -18.08
CA SER A 432 -16.21 -9.03 -19.54
C SER A 432 -17.54 -9.30 -20.25
N TRP A 433 -18.29 -10.29 -19.80
CA TRP A 433 -19.63 -10.58 -20.29
C TRP A 433 -20.61 -9.41 -20.05
N ALA A 434 -20.52 -8.75 -18.89
CA ALA A 434 -21.34 -7.56 -18.62
C ALA A 434 -21.00 -6.40 -19.58
N ILE A 435 -19.71 -6.11 -19.77
CA ILE A 435 -19.25 -5.09 -20.73
C ILE A 435 -19.72 -5.41 -22.13
N PHE A 436 -19.63 -6.68 -22.53
CA PHE A 436 -20.11 -7.14 -23.84
C PHE A 436 -21.60 -6.80 -24.06
N ASN A 437 -22.47 -7.14 -23.11
CA ASN A 437 -23.90 -6.86 -23.24
C ASN A 437 -24.19 -5.35 -23.27
N ILE A 438 -23.43 -4.56 -22.49
CA ILE A 438 -23.54 -3.10 -22.51
C ILE A 438 -23.14 -2.56 -23.87
N SER A 439 -22.02 -3.01 -24.45
CA SER A 439 -21.57 -2.59 -25.77
C SER A 439 -22.55 -2.96 -26.89
N LYS A 440 -23.19 -4.14 -26.79
CA LYS A 440 -24.25 -4.54 -27.71
C LYS A 440 -25.47 -3.63 -27.60
N LEU A 441 -25.97 -3.41 -26.39
CA LEU A 441 -27.09 -2.50 -26.15
C LEU A 441 -26.76 -1.07 -26.61
N GLN A 442 -25.52 -0.63 -26.43
CA GLN A 442 -25.07 0.68 -26.88
C GLN A 442 -25.18 0.82 -28.41
N GLN A 443 -24.77 -0.19 -29.18
CA GLN A 443 -24.90 -0.18 -30.64
C GLN A 443 -26.37 -0.14 -31.08
N GLU A 444 -27.24 -0.99 -30.50
CA GLU A 444 -28.68 -1.00 -30.80
C GLU A 444 -29.37 0.34 -30.50
N LEU A 445 -28.88 1.09 -29.51
CA LEU A 445 -29.39 2.43 -29.18
C LEU A 445 -28.86 3.53 -30.10
N LEU A 446 -27.65 3.37 -30.64
CA LEU A 446 -27.02 4.33 -31.55
C LEU A 446 -27.66 4.30 -32.94
N GLU A 447 -28.17 3.15 -33.37
CA GLU A 447 -28.91 2.99 -34.63
C GLU A 447 -30.28 3.71 -34.59
N LYS A 448 -30.80 4.06 -33.42
CA LYS A 448 -32.05 4.81 -33.29
C LYS A 448 -31.82 6.30 -33.55
N GLU A 449 -32.74 6.93 -34.28
CA GLU A 449 -32.64 8.36 -34.66
C GLU A 449 -32.75 9.34 -33.48
N ASN A 450 -33.23 8.90 -32.32
CA ASN A 450 -33.48 9.79 -31.19
C ASN A 450 -32.18 10.29 -30.53
N LEU A 451 -31.97 11.61 -30.58
CA LEU A 451 -30.82 12.30 -29.98
C LEU A 451 -30.63 11.99 -28.48
N LEU A 452 -31.73 11.79 -27.73
CA LEU A 452 -31.67 11.45 -26.31
C LEU A 452 -31.12 10.04 -26.10
N LEU A 453 -31.49 9.09 -26.97
CA LEU A 453 -30.96 7.72 -26.95
C LEU A 453 -29.47 7.68 -27.33
N LYS A 454 -29.03 8.51 -28.29
CA LYS A 454 -27.61 8.66 -28.62
C LYS A 454 -26.78 9.24 -27.45
N LYS A 455 -27.34 10.19 -26.69
CA LYS A 455 -26.70 10.72 -25.47
C LYS A 455 -26.69 9.70 -24.32
N LEU A 456 -27.70 8.84 -24.21
CA LEU A 456 -27.70 7.73 -23.24
C LEU A 456 -26.67 6.65 -23.60
N ALA A 457 -26.44 6.41 -24.90
CA ALA A 457 -25.41 5.49 -25.37
C ALA A 457 -24.00 5.96 -24.99
N SER A 458 -23.69 7.26 -25.01
CA SER A 458 -22.37 7.76 -24.59
C SER A 458 -22.11 7.66 -23.08
N LEU A 459 -23.17 7.66 -22.25
CA LEU A 459 -23.11 7.38 -20.81
C LEU A 459 -22.72 5.93 -20.48
N ALA A 460 -22.84 5.00 -21.43
CA ALA A 460 -22.42 3.60 -21.23
C ALA A 460 -20.92 3.45 -20.90
N SER A 461 -20.08 4.38 -21.38
CA SER A 461 -18.65 4.44 -21.04
C SER A 461 -18.39 4.71 -19.55
N VAL A 462 -19.29 5.41 -18.86
CA VAL A 462 -19.23 5.64 -17.41
C VAL A 462 -19.55 4.36 -16.63
N ILE A 463 -20.39 3.49 -17.17
CA ILE A 463 -20.73 2.20 -16.55
C ILE A 463 -19.48 1.30 -16.46
N ILE A 464 -18.59 1.34 -17.46
CA ILE A 464 -17.32 0.60 -17.45
C ILE A 464 -16.46 1.02 -16.24
N ILE A 465 -16.48 2.30 -15.86
CA ILE A 465 -15.74 2.80 -14.68
C ILE A 465 -16.33 2.22 -13.40
N PHE A 466 -17.66 2.17 -13.30
CA PHE A 466 -18.34 1.56 -12.16
C PHE A 466 -18.05 0.05 -12.06
N ILE A 467 -18.05 -0.67 -13.19
CA ILE A 467 -17.67 -2.09 -13.24
C ILE A 467 -16.22 -2.29 -12.76
N ASN A 468 -15.28 -1.44 -13.21
CA ASN A 468 -13.89 -1.50 -12.76
C ASN A 468 -13.72 -1.18 -11.27
N TYR A 469 -14.53 -0.26 -10.73
CA TYR A 469 -14.57 0.01 -9.30
C TYR A 469 -15.05 -1.21 -8.50
N LEU A 470 -16.15 -1.84 -8.92
CA LEU A 470 -16.66 -3.07 -8.31
C LEU A 470 -15.65 -4.23 -8.43
N LEU A 471 -15.00 -4.37 -9.59
CA LEU A 471 -13.95 -5.34 -9.82
C LEU A 471 -12.83 -5.20 -8.78
N SER A 472 -12.32 -3.97 -8.63
CA SER A 472 -11.26 -3.65 -7.68
C SER A 472 -11.68 -3.90 -6.23
N TYR A 473 -12.93 -3.59 -5.88
CA TYR A 473 -13.46 -3.84 -4.55
C TYR A 473 -13.49 -5.35 -4.21
N SER A 474 -13.98 -6.19 -5.12
CA SER A 474 -14.00 -7.65 -4.90
C SER A 474 -12.61 -8.27 -4.89
N ILE A 475 -11.68 -7.80 -5.74
CA ILE A 475 -10.28 -8.28 -5.75
C ILE A 475 -9.64 -8.11 -4.36
N LYS A 476 -9.87 -6.98 -3.69
CA LYS A 476 -9.37 -6.77 -2.31
C LYS A 476 -9.93 -7.78 -1.32
N LYS A 477 -11.21 -8.14 -1.45
CA LYS A 477 -11.84 -9.16 -0.60
C LYS A 477 -11.26 -10.54 -0.87
N ILE A 478 -11.02 -10.90 -2.13
CA ILE A 478 -10.37 -12.16 -2.51
C ILE A 478 -8.92 -12.20 -2.01
N ALA A 479 -8.20 -11.07 -2.08
CA ALA A 479 -6.80 -10.97 -1.65
C ALA A 479 -6.61 -11.19 -0.14
N ALA A 480 -7.63 -10.89 0.69
CA ALA A 480 -7.59 -11.16 2.12
C ALA A 480 -7.49 -12.66 2.43
N PHE A 481 -8.05 -13.53 1.57
CA PHE A 481 -8.00 -14.99 1.74
C PHE A 481 -6.60 -15.59 1.45
N GLN A 482 -5.72 -14.85 0.76
CA GLN A 482 -4.41 -15.35 0.33
C GLN A 482 -3.43 -15.56 1.49
N GLY A 483 -3.68 -14.97 2.67
CA GLY A 483 -2.91 -15.21 3.89
C GLY A 483 -1.42 -14.85 3.78
N PHE A 484 -1.09 -13.67 3.26
CA PHE A 484 0.32 -13.22 3.22
C PHE A 484 0.88 -12.99 4.61
N SER A 485 2.16 -13.33 4.81
CA SER A 485 2.88 -13.08 6.06
C SER A 485 3.28 -11.61 6.25
N THR A 486 3.24 -10.81 5.19
CA THR A 486 3.62 -9.39 5.17
C THR A 486 2.55 -8.57 4.45
N ASN A 487 2.31 -7.34 4.90
CA ASN A 487 1.37 -6.41 4.29
C ASN A 487 1.87 -5.95 2.91
N THR A 488 3.18 -5.75 2.72
CA THR A 488 3.79 -5.44 1.42
C THR A 488 3.41 -6.48 0.37
N GLY A 489 3.59 -7.78 0.67
CA GLY A 489 3.17 -8.87 -0.22
C GLY A 489 1.67 -8.87 -0.53
N HIS A 490 0.82 -8.58 0.46
CA HIS A 490 -0.63 -8.44 0.24
C HIS A 490 -0.96 -7.26 -0.69
N HIS A 491 -0.32 -6.10 -0.49
CA HIS A 491 -0.50 -4.92 -1.32
C HIS A 491 0.04 -5.10 -2.75
N ILE A 492 1.14 -5.83 -2.94
CA ILE A 492 1.67 -6.22 -4.27
C ILE A 492 0.63 -7.04 -5.03
N SER A 493 0.05 -8.06 -4.38
CA SER A 493 -0.97 -8.92 -4.99
C SER A 493 -2.21 -8.12 -5.41
N ILE A 494 -2.69 -7.21 -4.54
CA ILE A 494 -3.83 -6.33 -4.86
C ILE A 494 -3.49 -5.41 -6.02
N ALA A 495 -2.35 -4.72 -5.97
CA ALA A 495 -1.97 -3.72 -6.98
C ALA A 495 -1.83 -4.36 -8.37
N THR A 496 -1.13 -5.48 -8.44
CA THR A 496 -0.90 -6.24 -9.68
C THR A 496 -2.21 -6.77 -10.26
N SER A 497 -2.98 -7.50 -9.44
CA SER A 497 -4.21 -8.14 -9.90
C SER A 497 -5.26 -7.11 -10.30
N ALA A 498 -5.44 -6.05 -9.51
CA ALA A 498 -6.40 -4.99 -9.83
C ALA A 498 -5.97 -4.15 -11.03
N GLY A 499 -4.67 -3.81 -11.16
CA GLY A 499 -4.16 -3.04 -12.29
C GLY A 499 -4.32 -3.79 -13.62
N ILE A 500 -3.91 -5.07 -13.66
CA ILE A 500 -4.03 -5.91 -14.85
C ILE A 500 -5.51 -6.17 -15.18
N ALA A 501 -6.33 -6.56 -14.20
CA ALA A 501 -7.74 -6.85 -14.45
C ALA A 501 -8.51 -5.62 -14.98
N GLN A 502 -8.24 -4.43 -14.43
CA GLN A 502 -8.83 -3.19 -14.94
C GLN A 502 -8.34 -2.84 -16.35
N PHE A 503 -7.06 -3.09 -16.67
CA PHE A 503 -6.55 -2.92 -18.03
C PHE A 503 -7.25 -3.88 -19.00
N VAL A 504 -7.34 -5.17 -18.67
CA VAL A 504 -8.01 -6.17 -19.52
C VAL A 504 -9.45 -5.75 -19.79
N ASN A 505 -10.21 -5.38 -18.76
CA ASN A 505 -11.60 -4.97 -18.93
C ASN A 505 -11.78 -3.65 -19.69
N SER A 506 -10.91 -2.67 -19.45
CA SER A 506 -11.08 -1.33 -20.05
C SER A 506 -10.50 -1.21 -21.45
N ALA A 507 -9.55 -2.07 -21.82
CA ALA A 507 -8.86 -2.01 -23.09
C ALA A 507 -9.09 -3.27 -23.92
N LEU A 508 -8.62 -4.43 -23.45
CA LEU A 508 -8.61 -5.66 -24.25
C LEU A 508 -10.02 -6.19 -24.54
N VAL A 509 -10.91 -6.21 -23.53
CA VAL A 509 -12.29 -6.68 -23.72
C VAL A 509 -13.02 -5.79 -24.72
N THR A 510 -12.94 -4.47 -24.56
CA THR A 510 -13.54 -3.52 -25.50
C THR A 510 -13.00 -3.73 -26.91
N TRP A 511 -11.69 -3.84 -27.07
CA TRP A 511 -11.07 -4.15 -28.35
C TRP A 511 -11.56 -5.48 -28.95
N LEU A 512 -11.61 -6.57 -28.17
CA LEU A 512 -12.09 -7.88 -28.62
C LEU A 512 -13.54 -7.82 -29.10
N VAL A 513 -14.40 -7.12 -28.38
CA VAL A 513 -15.82 -6.97 -28.73
C VAL A 513 -15.97 -6.26 -30.08
N PHE A 514 -15.26 -5.15 -30.30
CA PHE A 514 -15.31 -4.42 -31.57
C PHE A 514 -14.68 -5.18 -32.73
N THR A 515 -13.66 -5.99 -32.46
CA THR A 515 -12.97 -6.79 -33.47
C THR A 515 -13.79 -7.99 -33.92
N LEU A 516 -14.33 -8.78 -32.97
CA LEU A 516 -14.94 -10.08 -33.27
C LEU A 516 -16.42 -10.01 -33.65
N LEU A 517 -17.15 -9.01 -33.16
CA LEU A 517 -18.63 -9.04 -33.19
C LEU A 517 -19.27 -7.85 -33.90
N PHE A 518 -18.52 -6.79 -34.18
CA PHE A 518 -19.04 -5.60 -34.86
C PHE A 518 -18.38 -5.36 -36.21
N ASP A 519 -18.04 -6.43 -36.94
CA ASP A 519 -17.46 -6.38 -38.29
C ASP A 519 -16.35 -5.33 -38.43
N GLU A 520 -15.41 -5.31 -37.48
CA GLU A 520 -14.29 -4.36 -37.47
C GLU A 520 -14.74 -2.88 -37.48
N ASN A 521 -15.81 -2.55 -36.75
CA ASN A 521 -16.27 -1.17 -36.59
C ASN A 521 -15.34 -0.33 -35.69
N TYR A 522 -14.19 0.08 -36.24
CA TYR A 522 -13.20 0.90 -35.53
C TYR A 522 -13.50 2.39 -35.58
N TYR A 523 -13.95 2.90 -36.73
CA TYR A 523 -13.98 4.33 -37.04
C TYR A 523 -15.36 4.90 -37.40
N LYS A 524 -16.41 4.08 -37.53
CA LYS A 524 -17.77 4.62 -37.71
C LYS A 524 -18.26 5.25 -36.40
N ASP A 525 -19.31 6.06 -36.48
CA ASP A 525 -19.94 6.64 -35.30
C ASP A 525 -20.27 5.58 -34.25
N GLY A 526 -19.78 5.78 -33.02
CA GLY A 526 -19.91 4.79 -31.94
C GLY A 526 -18.98 3.58 -32.03
N GLY A 527 -18.02 3.58 -32.96
CA GLY A 527 -16.96 2.57 -33.09
C GLY A 527 -15.90 2.63 -31.98
N LEU A 528 -14.88 1.78 -32.07
CA LEU A 528 -13.84 1.63 -31.03
C LEU A 528 -13.16 2.96 -30.67
N ILE A 529 -12.77 3.76 -31.66
CA ILE A 529 -12.01 5.01 -31.46
C ILE A 529 -12.83 6.01 -30.63
N TYR A 530 -14.14 6.13 -30.90
CA TYR A 530 -15.04 7.00 -30.16
C TYR A 530 -15.16 6.57 -28.71
N ASN A 531 -15.51 5.32 -28.48
CA ASN A 531 -15.72 4.79 -27.12
C ASN A 531 -14.45 4.92 -26.29
N GLN A 532 -13.31 4.56 -26.88
CA GLN A 532 -12.07 4.60 -26.16
C GLN A 532 -11.58 6.02 -25.87
N THR A 533 -11.84 6.98 -26.76
CA THR A 533 -11.55 8.41 -26.49
C THR A 533 -12.35 8.91 -25.30
N TYR A 534 -13.63 8.57 -25.19
CA TYR A 534 -14.44 8.90 -24.01
C TYR A 534 -13.95 8.20 -22.74
N VAL A 535 -13.46 6.96 -22.84
CA VAL A 535 -12.82 6.26 -21.71
C VAL A 535 -11.56 6.98 -21.25
N PHE A 536 -10.71 7.48 -22.16
CA PHE A 536 -9.55 8.29 -21.80
C PHE A 536 -9.94 9.60 -21.10
N ILE A 537 -10.89 10.35 -21.65
CA ILE A 537 -11.39 11.59 -21.04
C ILE A 537 -11.95 11.31 -19.64
N SER A 538 -12.73 10.24 -19.50
CA SER A 538 -13.33 9.88 -18.22
C SER A 538 -12.28 9.41 -17.20
N ASN A 539 -11.27 8.65 -17.63
CA ASN A 539 -10.13 8.26 -16.78
C ASN A 539 -9.22 9.45 -16.41
N MET A 540 -9.24 10.55 -17.18
CA MET A 540 -8.57 11.79 -16.82
C MET A 540 -9.34 12.57 -15.76
N ILE A 541 -10.66 12.72 -15.94
CA ILE A 541 -11.49 13.62 -15.12
C ILE A 541 -11.92 12.96 -13.82
N ILE A 542 -12.48 11.74 -13.87
CA ILE A 542 -13.15 11.12 -12.72
C ILE A 542 -12.15 10.84 -11.58
N PRO A 543 -11.01 10.15 -11.79
CA PRO A 543 -10.03 9.93 -10.74
C PRO A 543 -9.49 11.23 -10.13
N ALA A 544 -9.27 12.26 -10.94
CA ALA A 544 -8.81 13.56 -10.47
C ALA A 544 -9.85 14.22 -9.55
N ILE A 545 -11.12 14.28 -9.97
CA ILE A 545 -12.21 14.84 -9.16
C ILE A 545 -12.40 14.02 -7.87
N THR A 546 -12.45 12.69 -7.95
CA THR A 546 -12.61 11.82 -6.78
C THR A 546 -11.46 12.01 -5.79
N ALA A 547 -10.22 12.17 -6.27
CA ALA A 547 -9.08 12.43 -5.41
C ALA A 547 -9.10 13.84 -4.80
N ILE A 548 -9.50 14.88 -5.54
CA ILE A 548 -9.59 16.25 -5.00
C ILE A 548 -10.65 16.33 -3.89
N LEU A 549 -11.85 15.82 -4.20
CA LEU A 549 -12.98 15.83 -3.27
C LEU A 549 -12.69 14.95 -2.05
N ASP A 550 -12.10 13.78 -2.27
CA ASP A 550 -11.83 12.77 -1.25
C ASP A 550 -13.06 12.47 -0.38
N PRO A 551 -14.13 11.88 -0.96
CA PRO A 551 -15.41 11.69 -0.27
C PRO A 551 -15.26 10.93 1.06
N SER A 552 -14.33 9.97 1.09
CA SER A 552 -14.02 9.18 2.28
C SER A 552 -13.57 10.04 3.48
N TYR A 553 -12.85 11.13 3.23
CA TYR A 553 -12.37 12.03 4.28
C TYR A 553 -13.51 12.86 4.86
N TRP A 554 -14.34 13.44 3.99
CA TRP A 554 -15.48 14.24 4.42
C TRP A 554 -16.54 13.42 5.14
N LEU A 555 -16.74 12.16 4.74
CA LEU A 555 -17.60 11.23 5.47
C LEU A 555 -17.12 11.06 6.92
N LYS A 556 -15.82 10.85 7.14
CA LYS A 556 -15.25 10.80 8.50
C LYS A 556 -15.38 12.11 9.24
N VAL A 557 -15.16 13.25 8.59
CA VAL A 557 -15.33 14.57 9.24
C VAL A 557 -16.78 14.77 9.69
N TYR A 558 -17.75 14.41 8.85
CA TYR A 558 -19.16 14.47 9.20
C TYR A 558 -19.50 13.53 10.36
N GLN A 559 -19.02 12.28 10.32
CA GLN A 559 -19.20 11.32 11.41
C GLN A 559 -18.58 11.80 12.73
N ARG A 560 -17.38 12.41 12.69
CA ARG A 560 -16.74 13.03 13.88
C ARG A 560 -17.62 14.13 14.45
N TYR A 561 -18.11 15.03 13.60
CA TYR A 561 -19.00 16.10 14.02
C TYR A 561 -20.28 15.55 14.67
N GLN A 562 -20.92 14.55 14.06
CA GLN A 562 -22.10 13.91 14.66
C GLN A 562 -21.81 13.29 16.03
N GLU A 563 -20.69 12.60 16.20
CA GLU A 563 -20.31 12.01 17.49
C GLU A 563 -19.92 13.07 18.54
N GLU A 564 -19.23 14.15 18.15
CA GLU A 564 -18.94 15.27 19.05
C GLU A 564 -20.19 15.94 19.59
N GLN A 565 -21.26 16.03 18.78
CA GLN A 565 -22.54 16.58 19.22
C GLN A 565 -23.25 15.70 20.26
N LYS A 566 -22.99 14.38 20.27
CA LYS A 566 -23.52 13.48 21.31
C LYS A 566 -22.78 13.67 22.65
N GLY A 567 -21.51 14.06 22.62
CA GLY A 567 -20.70 14.29 23.82
C GLY A 567 -20.77 13.10 24.80
N LYS A 568 -21.26 13.34 26.02
CA LYS A 568 -21.40 12.32 27.07
C LYS A 568 -22.41 11.21 26.74
N TYR A 569 -23.27 11.42 25.75
CA TYR A 569 -24.25 10.43 25.28
C TYR A 569 -23.73 9.61 24.11
N SER A 570 -22.44 9.74 23.72
CA SER A 570 -21.86 8.84 22.73
C SER A 570 -21.73 7.45 23.31
N VAL A 571 -22.26 6.47 22.58
CA VAL A 571 -22.16 5.05 22.91
C VAL A 571 -20.92 4.39 22.31
N CYS A 572 -20.09 5.14 21.56
CA CYS A 572 -18.87 4.59 20.99
C CYS A 572 -17.88 4.19 22.09
N THR A 573 -17.14 3.11 21.88
CA THR A 573 -15.97 2.83 22.74
C THR A 573 -14.84 3.80 22.45
N GLN A 574 -13.90 3.95 23.38
CA GLN A 574 -12.69 4.76 23.16
C GLN A 574 -11.94 4.34 21.89
N GLU A 575 -11.79 3.04 21.64
CA GLU A 575 -11.13 2.53 20.43
C GLU A 575 -11.91 2.87 19.14
N GLN A 576 -13.24 2.77 19.17
CA GLN A 576 -14.08 3.17 18.02
C GLN A 576 -13.95 4.66 17.75
N LEU A 577 -13.97 5.49 18.79
CA LEU A 577 -13.78 6.93 18.67
C LEU A 577 -12.39 7.26 18.14
N HIS A 578 -11.35 6.56 18.59
CA HIS A 578 -9.99 6.70 18.06
C HIS A 578 -9.94 6.40 16.56
N LYS A 579 -10.50 5.28 16.10
CA LYS A 579 -10.55 4.92 14.67
C LYS A 579 -11.32 5.96 13.83
N LEU A 580 -12.33 6.58 14.41
CA LEU A 580 -13.10 7.65 13.77
C LEU A 580 -12.28 8.95 13.68
N PHE A 581 -11.59 9.34 14.75
CA PHE A 581 -10.74 10.54 14.82
C PHE A 581 -9.44 10.41 14.00
N GLU A 582 -8.92 9.20 13.83
CA GLU A 582 -7.85 8.91 12.86
C GLU A 582 -8.28 9.28 11.43
N ASN A 583 -7.37 9.90 10.68
CA ASN A 583 -7.58 10.10 9.25
C ASN A 583 -7.65 8.77 8.50
N ASN A 584 -8.07 8.80 7.24
CA ASN A 584 -8.15 7.57 6.45
C ASN A 584 -6.76 6.95 6.29
N GLU A 585 -6.70 5.64 6.48
CA GLU A 585 -5.48 4.87 6.26
C GLU A 585 -5.12 4.91 4.77
N GLU A 586 -3.84 5.09 4.49
CA GLU A 586 -3.34 5.17 3.13
C GLU A 586 -3.14 3.78 2.53
N THR A 587 -3.67 3.55 1.33
CA THR A 587 -3.56 2.29 0.58
C THR A 587 -2.81 2.50 -0.75
N LEU A 588 -1.48 2.34 -0.71
CA LEU A 588 -0.64 2.53 -1.91
C LEU A 588 -1.03 1.61 -3.08
N SER A 589 -1.50 0.39 -2.78
CA SER A 589 -1.89 -0.59 -3.80
C SER A 589 -2.96 -0.08 -4.77
N ASP A 590 -3.89 0.73 -4.29
CA ASP A 590 -4.98 1.28 -5.13
C ASP A 590 -4.47 2.30 -6.13
N ARG A 591 -3.54 3.14 -5.66
CA ARG A 591 -2.93 4.17 -6.50
C ARG A 591 -2.05 3.55 -7.55
N TYR A 592 -1.21 2.58 -7.17
CA TYR A 592 -0.41 1.80 -8.10
C TYR A 592 -1.27 1.10 -9.16
N ALA A 593 -2.33 0.40 -8.76
CA ALA A 593 -3.25 -0.25 -9.70
C ALA A 593 -3.83 0.72 -10.73
N GLY A 594 -4.24 1.92 -10.28
CA GLY A 594 -4.77 2.97 -11.17
C GLY A 594 -3.73 3.52 -12.15
N ILE A 595 -2.48 3.73 -11.70
CA ILE A 595 -1.38 4.19 -12.55
C ILE A 595 -1.02 3.11 -13.58
N ILE A 596 -0.85 1.86 -13.15
CA ILE A 596 -0.55 0.72 -14.02
C ILE A 596 -1.63 0.56 -15.09
N LYS A 597 -2.91 0.54 -14.68
CA LYS A 597 -4.05 0.51 -15.63
C LYS A 597 -3.90 1.60 -16.69
N THR A 598 -3.61 2.84 -16.27
CA THR A 598 -3.49 3.99 -17.17
C THR A 598 -2.32 3.82 -18.13
N MET A 599 -1.16 3.38 -17.65
CA MET A 599 0.04 3.14 -18.46
C MET A 599 -0.18 2.03 -19.49
N LEU A 600 -0.71 0.88 -19.07
CA LEU A 600 -0.97 -0.26 -19.98
C LEU A 600 -2.04 0.08 -21.02
N MET A 601 -3.13 0.75 -20.61
CA MET A 601 -4.20 1.19 -21.53
C MET A 601 -3.69 2.23 -22.54
N THR A 602 -2.89 3.19 -22.09
CA THR A 602 -2.29 4.19 -22.99
C THR A 602 -1.36 3.52 -23.99
N SER A 603 -0.55 2.58 -23.54
CA SER A 603 0.38 1.83 -24.40
C SER A 603 -0.35 1.02 -25.46
N PHE A 604 -1.47 0.39 -25.10
CA PHE A 604 -2.28 -0.35 -26.07
C PHE A 604 -2.85 0.56 -27.16
N TYR A 605 -3.40 1.73 -26.80
CA TYR A 605 -4.13 2.59 -27.76
C TYR A 605 -3.34 3.77 -28.34
N ALA A 606 -2.09 3.98 -27.93
CA ALA A 606 -1.29 5.15 -28.30
C ALA A 606 -1.16 5.39 -29.80
N SER A 607 -1.10 4.32 -30.61
CA SER A 607 -0.95 4.43 -32.06
C SER A 607 -2.24 4.76 -32.82
N ILE A 608 -3.39 4.44 -32.23
CA ILE A 608 -4.70 4.76 -32.83
C ILE A 608 -5.29 6.07 -32.29
N ILE A 609 -5.04 6.39 -31.01
CA ILE A 609 -5.56 7.57 -30.32
C ILE A 609 -4.38 8.31 -29.65
N PRO A 610 -3.60 9.10 -30.42
CA PRO A 610 -2.46 9.85 -29.86
C PRO A 610 -2.85 10.86 -28.79
N LEU A 611 -4.07 11.46 -28.87
CA LEU A 611 -4.62 12.31 -27.82
C LEU A 611 -4.75 11.59 -26.47
N GLY A 612 -4.91 10.26 -26.47
CA GLY A 612 -4.96 9.46 -25.25
C GLY A 612 -3.70 9.59 -24.41
N ILE A 613 -2.53 9.77 -25.04
CA ILE A 613 -1.26 10.00 -24.33
C ILE A 613 -1.30 11.33 -23.56
N LEU A 614 -1.78 12.40 -24.20
CA LEU A 614 -1.91 13.71 -23.57
C LEU A 614 -2.90 13.70 -22.40
N PHE A 615 -4.05 13.04 -22.56
CA PHE A 615 -5.01 12.87 -21.47
C PHE A 615 -4.40 12.14 -20.27
N SER A 616 -3.62 11.09 -20.51
CA SER A 616 -2.91 10.36 -19.45
C SER A 616 -1.81 11.20 -18.78
N ILE A 617 -1.05 12.02 -19.51
CA ILE A 617 -0.04 12.93 -18.93
C ILE A 617 -0.72 13.93 -17.98
N ILE A 618 -1.81 14.56 -18.43
CA ILE A 618 -2.58 15.52 -17.62
C ILE A 618 -3.13 14.83 -16.37
N ALA A 619 -3.74 13.65 -16.54
CA ALA A 619 -4.31 12.86 -15.45
C ALA A 619 -3.26 12.57 -14.36
N LEU A 620 -2.12 11.98 -14.72
CA LEU A 620 -1.08 11.61 -13.76
C LEU A 620 -0.43 12.84 -13.12
N THR A 621 -0.30 13.95 -13.85
CA THR A 621 0.25 15.20 -13.30
C THR A 621 -0.66 15.78 -12.22
N ILE A 622 -1.97 15.82 -12.46
CA ILE A 622 -2.94 16.26 -11.44
C ILE A 622 -2.90 15.32 -10.24
N LEU A 623 -2.95 14.00 -10.49
CA LEU A 623 -2.94 13.00 -9.43
C LEU A 623 -1.68 13.08 -8.57
N TYR A 624 -0.50 13.31 -9.14
CA TYR A 624 0.75 13.49 -8.38
C TYR A 624 0.61 14.55 -7.28
N TRP A 625 0.13 15.74 -7.63
CA TRP A 625 -0.01 16.84 -6.67
C TRP A 625 -1.13 16.60 -5.65
N VAL A 626 -2.26 16.04 -6.10
CA VAL A 626 -3.39 15.71 -5.23
C VAL A 626 -3.00 14.61 -4.23
N TYR A 627 -2.29 13.58 -4.67
CA TYR A 627 -1.82 12.49 -3.83
C TYR A 627 -0.83 12.98 -2.80
N LYS A 628 0.09 13.86 -3.21
CA LYS A 628 1.01 14.52 -2.29
C LYS A 628 0.29 15.33 -1.21
N TYR A 629 -0.77 16.06 -1.59
CA TYR A 629 -1.60 16.79 -0.64
C TYR A 629 -2.32 15.86 0.34
N GLN A 630 -2.96 14.81 -0.16
CA GLN A 630 -3.65 13.83 0.67
C GLN A 630 -2.71 13.17 1.67
N PHE A 631 -1.52 12.73 1.25
CA PHE A 631 -0.53 12.08 2.13
C PHE A 631 -0.14 12.99 3.30
N LEU A 632 0.08 14.28 3.02
CA LEU A 632 0.56 15.23 4.03
C LEU A 632 -0.53 15.78 4.95
N ARG A 633 -1.81 15.71 4.55
CA ARG A 633 -2.90 16.42 5.24
C ARG A 633 -4.13 15.59 5.60
N ARG A 634 -4.45 14.53 4.84
CA ARG A 634 -5.72 13.79 4.95
C ARG A 634 -5.56 12.29 5.19
N ARG A 635 -4.33 11.83 5.45
CA ARG A 635 -4.01 10.41 5.56
C ARG A 635 -3.19 10.10 6.81
N THR A 636 -3.23 8.83 7.20
CA THR A 636 -2.44 8.24 8.27
C THR A 636 -1.73 7.00 7.71
N PHE A 637 -0.45 6.83 8.04
CA PHE A 637 0.32 5.64 7.68
C PHE A 637 0.44 4.75 8.92
N LYS A 638 -0.19 3.58 8.86
CA LYS A 638 -0.07 2.55 9.91
C LYS A 638 0.97 1.50 9.57
N GLN A 639 1.15 1.22 8.28
CA GLN A 639 2.06 0.22 7.76
C GLN A 639 3.21 0.91 7.03
N SER A 640 4.43 0.46 7.33
CA SER A 640 5.66 0.87 6.65
C SER A 640 5.94 -0.11 5.52
N LEU A 641 5.38 0.18 4.33
CA LEU A 641 5.53 -0.67 3.16
C LEU A 641 6.98 -0.63 2.64
N SER A 642 7.51 -1.81 2.30
CA SER A 642 8.86 -1.97 1.76
C SER A 642 8.95 -1.49 0.30
N PHE A 643 10.19 -1.19 -0.13
CA PHE A 643 10.53 -0.84 -1.51
C PHE A 643 10.13 -1.92 -2.54
N ASN A 644 10.00 -3.18 -2.12
CA ASN A 644 9.58 -4.30 -2.97
C ASN A 644 8.29 -4.01 -3.74
N LEU A 645 7.34 -3.28 -3.15
CA LEU A 645 6.11 -2.89 -3.86
C LEU A 645 6.42 -2.07 -5.11
N SER A 646 7.37 -1.14 -5.05
CA SER A 646 7.68 -0.26 -6.18
C SER A 646 8.47 -0.99 -7.27
N ILE A 647 9.34 -1.93 -6.88
CA ILE A 647 10.07 -2.81 -7.82
C ILE A 647 9.07 -3.65 -8.60
N GLU A 648 8.18 -4.37 -7.92
CA GLU A 648 7.16 -5.20 -8.56
C GLU A 648 6.26 -4.39 -9.49
N MET A 649 5.88 -3.16 -9.11
CA MET A 649 5.10 -2.28 -9.98
C MET A 649 5.89 -1.82 -11.22
N THR A 650 7.21 -1.73 -11.13
CA THR A 650 8.09 -1.42 -12.26
C THR A 650 8.19 -2.62 -13.20
N GLU A 651 8.33 -3.84 -12.67
CA GLU A 651 8.28 -5.08 -13.47
C GLU A 651 6.93 -5.20 -14.21
N VAL A 652 5.81 -4.93 -13.53
CA VAL A 652 4.49 -4.93 -14.16
C VAL A 652 4.38 -3.82 -15.21
N LEU A 653 5.00 -2.65 -14.98
CA LEU A 653 5.01 -1.56 -15.95
C LEU A 653 5.72 -1.95 -17.25
N GLU A 654 6.75 -2.80 -17.21
CA GLU A 654 7.49 -3.21 -18.41
C GLU A 654 6.65 -3.96 -19.44
N TYR A 655 5.56 -4.61 -19.01
CA TYR A 655 4.58 -5.20 -19.93
C TYR A 655 3.96 -4.17 -20.90
N MET A 656 4.11 -2.87 -20.63
CA MET A 656 3.74 -1.82 -21.58
C MET A 656 4.46 -1.97 -22.94
N ILE A 657 5.70 -2.45 -22.96
CA ILE A 657 6.49 -2.62 -24.19
C ILE A 657 5.88 -3.68 -25.11
N PRO A 658 5.74 -4.96 -24.69
CA PRO A 658 5.11 -5.98 -25.55
C PRO A 658 3.67 -5.61 -25.91
N ILE A 659 2.93 -4.96 -25.01
CA ILE A 659 1.56 -4.48 -25.29
C ILE A 659 1.56 -3.44 -26.41
N TYR A 660 2.46 -2.45 -26.36
CA TYR A 660 2.57 -1.41 -27.39
C TYR A 660 3.04 -1.98 -28.73
N CYS A 661 4.00 -2.91 -28.72
CA CYS A 661 4.49 -3.58 -29.93
C CYS A 661 3.37 -4.39 -30.60
N PHE A 662 2.65 -5.19 -29.80
CA PHE A 662 1.52 -5.98 -30.28
C PHE A 662 0.42 -5.10 -30.85
N SER A 663 0.03 -4.03 -30.15
CA SER A 663 -1.05 -3.18 -30.61
C SER A 663 -0.69 -2.42 -31.89
N ASN A 664 0.54 -1.95 -32.02
CA ASN A 664 1.05 -1.30 -33.24
C ASN A 664 0.96 -2.22 -34.46
N PHE A 665 1.38 -3.47 -34.30
CA PHE A 665 1.27 -4.49 -35.35
C PHE A 665 -0.19 -4.79 -35.67
N TRP A 666 -1.02 -5.05 -34.64
CA TRP A 666 -2.42 -5.44 -34.83
C TRP A 666 -3.20 -4.34 -35.55
N PHE A 667 -3.14 -3.10 -35.07
CA PHE A 667 -3.88 -2.00 -35.70
C PHE A 667 -3.38 -1.74 -37.12
N GLN A 668 -2.07 -1.82 -37.40
CA GLN A 668 -1.63 -1.73 -38.79
C GLN A 668 -2.20 -2.85 -39.67
N TYR A 669 -2.13 -4.09 -39.19
CA TYR A 669 -2.65 -5.25 -39.91
C TYR A 669 -4.13 -5.08 -40.24
N THR A 670 -4.95 -4.67 -39.27
CA THR A 670 -6.38 -4.47 -39.47
C THR A 670 -6.68 -3.31 -40.42
N PHE A 671 -6.07 -2.13 -40.23
CA PHE A 671 -6.35 -0.97 -41.07
C PHE A 671 -5.84 -1.12 -42.51
N THR A 672 -4.80 -1.92 -42.75
CA THR A 672 -4.27 -2.23 -44.10
C THR A 672 -4.89 -3.48 -44.73
N LYS A 673 -5.85 -4.14 -44.04
CA LYS A 673 -6.43 -5.44 -44.44
C LYS A 673 -5.35 -6.48 -44.79
N GLY A 674 -4.24 -6.46 -44.04
CA GLY A 674 -3.11 -7.38 -44.18
C GLY A 674 -2.22 -7.20 -45.42
N LYS A 675 -2.44 -6.18 -46.26
CA LYS A 675 -1.68 -6.02 -47.52
C LYS A 675 -0.31 -5.37 -47.34
N ASP A 676 -0.20 -4.39 -46.45
CA ASP A 676 0.99 -3.53 -46.29
C ASP A 676 1.45 -3.44 -44.83
N VAL A 677 1.80 -4.60 -44.23
CA VAL A 677 2.36 -4.63 -42.88
C VAL A 677 3.84 -4.24 -42.90
N SER A 678 4.22 -3.26 -42.08
CA SER A 678 5.60 -2.78 -42.04
C SER A 678 6.53 -3.80 -41.37
N SER A 679 7.72 -4.01 -41.93
CA SER A 679 8.76 -4.83 -41.30
C SER A 679 9.16 -4.29 -39.92
N PHE A 680 9.08 -2.97 -39.71
CA PHE A 680 9.36 -2.35 -38.41
C PHE A 680 8.39 -2.81 -37.31
N ALA A 681 7.11 -3.00 -37.65
CA ALA A 681 6.12 -3.49 -36.69
C ALA A 681 6.41 -4.93 -36.26
N ILE A 682 6.83 -5.79 -37.20
CA ILE A 682 7.22 -7.19 -36.92
C ILE A 682 8.46 -7.23 -36.03
N ILE A 683 9.50 -6.42 -36.36
CA ILE A 683 10.70 -6.30 -35.53
C ILE A 683 10.32 -5.83 -34.11
N GLY A 684 9.42 -4.85 -33.99
CA GLY A 684 8.90 -4.38 -32.71
C GLY A 684 8.29 -5.51 -31.88
N VAL A 685 7.45 -6.38 -32.46
CA VAL A 685 6.87 -7.53 -31.75
C VAL A 685 7.95 -8.49 -31.25
N VAL A 686 8.95 -8.80 -32.07
CA VAL A 686 10.08 -9.66 -31.66
C VAL A 686 10.83 -9.04 -30.48
N VAL A 687 11.17 -7.75 -30.55
CA VAL A 687 11.82 -7.02 -29.47
C VAL A 687 10.96 -7.03 -28.20
N GLY A 688 9.65 -6.82 -28.34
CA GLY A 688 8.71 -6.83 -27.23
C GLY A 688 8.63 -8.19 -26.51
N ILE A 689 8.60 -9.30 -27.27
CA ILE A 689 8.61 -10.66 -26.70
C ILE A 689 9.93 -10.93 -25.97
N VAL A 690 11.06 -10.56 -26.58
CA VAL A 690 12.38 -10.72 -25.93
C VAL A 690 12.43 -9.92 -24.62
N ASN A 691 11.98 -8.65 -24.62
CA ASN A 691 11.95 -7.84 -23.42
C ASN A 691 11.05 -8.43 -22.32
N ALA A 692 9.92 -9.02 -22.68
CA ALA A 692 8.98 -9.62 -21.72
C ALA A 692 9.53 -10.84 -20.98
N VAL A 693 10.52 -11.54 -21.56
CA VAL A 693 11.14 -12.74 -20.98
C VAL A 693 12.41 -12.41 -20.21
N LEU A 694 13.03 -11.25 -20.45
CA LEU A 694 14.30 -10.89 -19.83
C LEU A 694 14.10 -10.50 -18.34
N PRO A 695 14.94 -11.04 -17.42
CA PRO A 695 14.98 -10.63 -16.02
C PRO A 695 15.68 -9.28 -15.91
N CYS A 696 14.94 -8.22 -16.24
CA CYS A 696 15.51 -6.91 -16.46
C CYS A 696 16.01 -6.25 -15.16
N TYR A 697 15.48 -6.63 -13.99
CA TYR A 697 16.00 -6.18 -12.70
C TYR A 697 17.39 -6.75 -12.39
N GLU A 698 17.55 -8.06 -12.51
CA GLU A 698 18.81 -8.78 -12.30
C GLU A 698 19.86 -8.33 -13.32
N LEU A 699 19.44 -8.12 -14.57
CA LEU A 699 20.30 -7.57 -15.62
C LEU A 699 20.78 -6.16 -15.26
N ASN A 700 19.90 -5.30 -14.73
CA ASN A 700 20.27 -3.96 -14.28
C ASN A 700 21.25 -3.99 -13.10
N GLN A 701 21.09 -4.93 -12.16
CA GLN A 701 22.02 -5.13 -11.05
C GLN A 701 23.39 -5.60 -11.52
N ALA A 702 23.44 -6.52 -12.48
CA ALA A 702 24.69 -7.04 -13.04
C ALA A 702 25.45 -5.97 -13.85
N LEU A 703 24.74 -5.12 -14.59
CA LEU A 703 25.35 -4.09 -15.45
C LEU A 703 25.78 -2.83 -14.68
N PHE A 704 25.06 -2.46 -13.63
CA PHE A 704 25.29 -1.20 -12.91
C PHE A 704 25.42 -1.45 -11.41
N ILE A 705 26.65 -1.43 -10.93
CA ILE A 705 27.00 -1.54 -9.52
C ILE A 705 26.85 -0.17 -8.86
N ILE A 706 26.14 -0.13 -7.75
CA ILE A 706 25.97 1.08 -6.91
C ILE A 706 26.72 0.79 -5.62
N GLU A 707 27.71 1.62 -5.30
CA GLU A 707 28.42 1.52 -4.02
C GLU A 707 27.53 2.04 -2.88
N ASP A 708 27.46 1.26 -1.80
CA ASP A 708 26.72 1.59 -0.59
C ASP A 708 27.48 2.62 0.26
N TYR A 709 26.72 3.45 0.98
CA TYR A 709 27.33 4.40 1.90
C TYR A 709 27.95 3.69 3.09
N GLU A 710 29.04 4.26 3.61
CA GLU A 710 29.62 3.78 4.85
C GLU A 710 28.67 4.08 6.02
N GLN A 711 28.02 3.04 6.56
CA GLN A 711 27.05 3.18 7.64
C GLN A 711 27.71 3.59 8.97
N MET A 712 27.04 4.46 9.72
CA MET A 712 27.43 4.82 11.09
C MET A 712 26.94 3.76 12.08
N THR A 713 27.85 2.98 12.66
CA THR A 713 27.49 1.99 13.69
C THR A 713 26.93 2.66 14.95
N ARG A 714 25.63 2.48 15.21
CA ARG A 714 24.96 2.91 16.46
C ARG A 714 24.29 1.71 17.13
N PRO A 715 24.35 1.61 18.47
CA PRO A 715 23.69 0.51 19.17
C PRO A 715 22.17 0.70 19.19
N TYR A 716 21.40 -0.37 18.92
CA TYR A 716 19.93 -0.37 18.93
C TYR A 716 19.31 0.33 20.15
N LYS A 717 19.76 -0.03 21.36
CA LYS A 717 19.36 0.58 22.63
C LYS A 717 19.43 2.13 22.68
N LYS A 718 20.24 2.79 21.84
CA LYS A 718 20.26 4.27 21.75
C LYS A 718 19.13 4.82 20.86
N ILE A 719 18.78 4.11 19.80
CA ILE A 719 17.75 4.51 18.84
C ILE A 719 16.36 4.01 19.24
N GLU A 720 16.26 2.97 20.06
CA GLU A 720 15.01 2.34 20.52
C GLU A 720 13.94 3.35 20.96
N LYS A 721 14.32 4.41 21.68
CA LYS A 721 13.40 5.46 22.16
C LYS A 721 12.87 6.39 21.06
N GLN A 722 13.57 6.45 19.94
CA GLN A 722 13.23 7.25 18.75
C GLN A 722 12.35 6.47 17.77
N LEU A 723 12.35 5.13 17.85
CA LEU A 723 11.56 4.26 16.99
C LEU A 723 10.08 4.29 17.38
N ASP A 724 9.22 4.56 16.40
CA ASP A 724 7.76 4.57 16.58
C ASP A 724 7.20 3.15 16.80
N SER A 725 7.90 2.11 16.34
CA SER A 725 7.51 0.69 16.43
C SER A 725 8.72 -0.22 16.64
N ASP A 726 8.49 -1.39 17.22
CA ASP A 726 9.46 -2.49 17.29
C ASP A 726 8.73 -3.84 17.33
N TYR A 727 9.45 -4.94 17.10
CA TYR A 727 8.86 -6.27 17.03
C TYR A 727 8.09 -6.67 18.29
N SER A 728 8.56 -6.26 19.48
CA SER A 728 7.93 -6.64 20.75
C SER A 728 6.65 -5.84 21.04
N ARG A 729 6.64 -4.53 20.75
CA ARG A 729 5.46 -3.63 20.89
C ARG A 729 4.40 -3.90 19.83
N ASN A 730 4.78 -4.45 18.68
CA ASN A 730 3.87 -4.79 17.59
C ASN A 730 3.32 -6.21 17.66
N ASN A 731 3.93 -7.11 18.44
CA ASN A 731 3.43 -8.46 18.63
C ASN A 731 2.12 -8.46 19.42
N PRO A 732 0.98 -8.87 18.84
CA PRO A 732 -0.32 -8.81 19.51
C PRO A 732 -0.37 -9.60 20.82
N ALA A 733 0.44 -10.67 20.93
CA ALA A 733 0.47 -11.54 22.11
C ALA A 733 1.16 -10.90 23.33
N THR A 734 2.14 -10.01 23.12
CA THR A 734 3.00 -9.48 24.18
C THR A 734 3.07 -7.95 24.21
N GLN A 735 2.28 -7.27 23.37
CA GLN A 735 2.38 -5.83 23.16
C GLN A 735 2.18 -5.00 24.43
N ASP A 736 1.28 -5.39 25.32
CA ASP A 736 0.93 -4.57 26.49
C ASP A 736 2.08 -4.56 27.50
N GLN A 737 2.63 -5.73 27.79
CA GLN A 737 3.84 -5.84 28.62
C GLN A 737 5.03 -5.11 27.99
N ALA A 738 5.19 -5.17 26.66
CA ALA A 738 6.26 -4.48 25.95
C ALA A 738 6.10 -2.95 26.06
N LYS A 739 4.87 -2.42 25.92
CA LYS A 739 4.56 -0.99 26.12
C LYS A 739 4.84 -0.55 27.55
N GLU A 740 4.46 -1.35 28.56
CA GLU A 740 4.75 -1.05 29.97
C GLU A 740 6.26 -0.98 30.24
N LYS A 741 7.02 -1.99 29.79
CA LYS A 741 8.49 -2.01 29.90
C LYS A 741 9.11 -0.78 29.22
N PHE A 742 8.61 -0.40 28.05
CA PHE A 742 9.06 0.78 27.34
C PHE A 742 8.79 2.06 28.14
N ILE A 743 7.58 2.23 28.69
CA ILE A 743 7.24 3.37 29.57
C ILE A 743 8.16 3.42 30.79
N GLN A 744 8.41 2.29 31.45
CA GLN A 744 9.33 2.21 32.60
C GLN A 744 10.75 2.63 32.20
N SER A 745 11.25 2.17 31.05
CA SER A 745 12.58 2.53 30.55
C SER A 745 12.76 4.04 30.29
N MET A 746 11.65 4.74 29.98
CA MET A 746 11.65 6.19 29.82
C MET A 746 11.73 6.91 31.16
N ARG A 747 11.10 6.39 32.21
CA ARG A 747 11.11 6.98 33.56
C ARG A 747 12.48 6.93 34.23
N VAL A 748 13.24 5.84 34.05
CA VAL A 748 14.53 5.59 34.72
C VAL A 748 15.68 6.51 34.24
N ASN A 749 15.45 7.36 33.22
CA ASN A 749 16.46 8.31 32.73
C ASN A 749 16.09 9.79 32.99
N LYS A 750 15.05 10.06 33.79
CA LYS A 750 14.95 11.31 34.54
C LYS A 750 15.79 11.18 35.80
#